data_AF-A0A4S8XR11-F1
#
_entry.id   AF-A0A4S8XR11-F1
#
_cell.length_a   1.000
_cell.length_b   1.000
_cell.length_c   1.000
_cell.angle_alpha   90.00
_cell.angle_beta   90.00
_cell.angle_gamma   90.00
#
_symmetry.space_group_name_H-M   'P 1'
#
loop_
_entity.id
_entity.type
_entity.pdbx_description
1 polymer ?
#
loop_
_entity_poly.entity_id
_entity_poly.type
_entity_poly.pdbx_seq_one_letter_code
_entity_poly.pdbx_strand_id
1 'polypeptide(L)'
;MASSYNPDSSTEASDVLYTALLSQRDLASRIPINYVTAPGINLTPACFSDRRYEDVAAQQCLSNLLSVGFHRIIVDLYWDQSRQTWSLCPVELSTDGNSTSPIRTGAYPSSLSTSSSSTSPSASLTLARVSGATAEGLGRRALHTSLINANEDVHLSADIHPRQTSEYSSESSQVVSMTSSALTISAQASGSSSVTSGGGLATVSQTTAAADPSETGHTIGPYQCSESIGIATLTNVLADYFQGTENDVNATFKYLEFNVHLAAPFGDPTGTASPSDPERLPSVGNYISDLINSTLSPYIYTPAALRSERADLNQSWFSSGVQNPPASEYLTTQPLSDGSGLYTLNGWPSTSVIMLQRALRIIVGLGSVDAQMQQYDFSADADSIFPTGYISNPIDATVSSNGMIASGCLYQPNNTMLSAVNSSWAVSSSLPNTTTSNTTSYAALSLSSCGISPIINTPLYSSLATENATVYREYISDTLWGWAEDEPSDSGTSEVTGSRHCAVSNMTNNGRWQVVDCTDENHFVCRRDDSPYVFSVSDDKNRYYQGDEACGDGSSFAVPRTALENHYMVDAIRDWASSKANNGDDDTQVFWLNLNDIDIMDCWVSGVNQTCPYQTGSRDMKRTVIIPTVAGVIVFLLAILTLTVKCAANRQNTRRRRRRGERGWDYEGVPS
;
A
#
# COMPACT_ATOMS: atom_id res chain seq x y z
N MET A 1 -7.07 -6.84 26.53
CA MET A 1 -5.93 -7.67 26.07
C MET A 1 -4.90 -6.72 25.49
N ALA A 2 -3.61 -7.02 25.63
CA ALA A 2 -2.56 -6.24 24.96
C ALA A 2 -2.70 -6.39 23.44
N SER A 3 -2.36 -5.35 22.68
CA SER A 3 -2.31 -5.41 21.21
C SER A 3 -1.24 -6.41 20.77
N SER A 4 -1.54 -7.26 19.78
CA SER A 4 -0.59 -8.18 19.16
C SER A 4 0.38 -7.44 18.24
N TYR A 5 -0.07 -6.33 17.66
CA TYR A 5 0.79 -5.39 16.93
C TYR A 5 1.47 -4.43 17.90
N ASN A 6 2.79 -4.54 18.02
CA ASN A 6 3.62 -3.73 18.92
C ASN A 6 5.04 -3.58 18.35
N PRO A 7 5.25 -2.70 17.36
CA PRO A 7 6.58 -2.50 16.78
C PRO A 7 7.54 -1.81 17.75
N ASP A 8 8.84 -2.03 17.57
CA ASP A 8 9.90 -1.33 18.31
C ASP A 8 9.96 0.14 17.84
N SER A 9 10.20 1.09 18.75
CA SER A 9 10.43 2.51 18.39
C SER A 9 11.49 2.73 17.30
N SER A 10 12.46 1.83 17.16
CA SER A 10 13.49 1.88 16.12
C SER A 10 12.97 1.64 14.70
N THR A 11 11.69 1.25 14.52
CA THR A 11 11.06 1.04 13.21
C THR A 11 10.47 2.32 12.62
N GLU A 12 10.38 3.40 13.41
CA GLU A 12 9.83 4.68 12.95
C GLU A 12 10.67 5.24 11.78
N ALA A 13 10.00 5.65 10.70
CA ALA A 13 10.63 6.32 9.59
C ALA A 13 10.96 7.78 9.95
N SER A 14 12.01 8.34 9.36
CA SER A 14 12.17 9.80 9.37
C SER A 14 11.03 10.46 8.60
N ASP A 15 10.70 11.72 8.94
CA ASP A 15 9.65 12.48 8.25
C ASP A 15 9.89 12.54 6.73
N VAL A 16 11.16 12.68 6.31
CA VAL A 16 11.58 12.67 4.91
C VAL A 16 11.27 11.32 4.24
N LEU A 17 11.70 10.20 4.84
CA LEU A 17 11.46 8.86 4.29
C LEU A 17 9.96 8.54 4.25
N TYR A 18 9.23 8.92 5.29
CA TYR A 18 7.79 8.77 5.36
C TYR A 18 7.09 9.51 4.20
N THR A 19 7.46 10.77 3.98
CA THR A 19 6.90 11.62 2.92
C THR A 19 7.26 11.10 1.53
N ALA A 20 8.49 10.60 1.34
CA ALA A 20 8.93 9.96 0.10
C ALA A 20 8.11 8.70 -0.21
N LEU A 21 7.86 7.83 0.77
CA LEU A 21 7.05 6.62 0.61
C LEU A 21 5.58 6.95 0.36
N LEU A 22 5.03 7.93 1.10
CA LEU A 22 3.66 8.40 0.96
C LEU A 22 3.39 8.96 -0.44
N SER A 23 4.27 9.83 -0.94
CA SER A 23 4.15 10.41 -2.28
C SER A 23 4.21 9.34 -3.38
N GLN A 24 5.12 8.35 -3.30
CA GLN A 24 5.17 7.25 -4.25
C GLN A 24 3.91 6.38 -4.23
N ARG A 25 3.37 6.10 -3.04
CA ARG A 25 2.10 5.37 -2.89
C ARG A 25 0.94 6.10 -3.57
N ASP A 26 0.87 7.41 -3.38
CA ASP A 26 -0.21 8.25 -3.89
C ASP A 26 -0.13 8.41 -5.41
N LEU A 27 1.08 8.54 -5.97
CA LEU A 27 1.32 8.49 -7.42
C LEU A 27 0.91 7.15 -8.03
N ALA A 28 1.20 6.05 -7.34
CA ALA A 28 0.82 4.71 -7.76
C ALA A 28 -0.67 4.39 -7.52
N SER A 29 -1.46 5.29 -6.91
CA SER A 29 -2.80 4.99 -6.42
C SER A 29 -3.79 4.49 -7.48
N ARG A 30 -3.62 4.92 -8.74
CA ARG A 30 -4.44 4.51 -9.89
C ARG A 30 -3.83 3.36 -10.69
N ILE A 31 -2.59 2.98 -10.41
CA ILE A 31 -1.93 1.87 -11.08
C ILE A 31 -2.57 0.56 -10.58
N PRO A 32 -2.95 -0.37 -11.48
CA PRO A 32 -3.41 -1.69 -11.05
C PRO A 32 -2.36 -2.38 -10.17
N ILE A 33 -2.81 -3.00 -9.08
CA ILE A 33 -1.91 -3.51 -8.03
C ILE A 33 -0.82 -4.47 -8.53
N ASN A 34 -1.11 -5.18 -9.63
CA ASN A 34 -0.17 -6.12 -10.23
C ASN A 34 1.03 -5.45 -10.91
N TYR A 35 1.01 -4.14 -11.17
CA TYR A 35 2.13 -3.39 -11.78
C TYR A 35 2.92 -2.54 -10.77
N VAL A 36 2.50 -2.52 -9.50
CA VAL A 36 3.18 -1.74 -8.46
C VAL A 36 4.29 -2.58 -7.84
N THR A 37 5.53 -2.14 -7.99
CA THR A 37 6.69 -2.75 -7.34
C THR A 37 6.66 -2.48 -5.85
N ALA A 38 6.91 -3.49 -5.04
CA ALA A 38 6.93 -3.35 -3.60
C ALA A 38 7.95 -4.32 -2.96
N PRO A 39 8.79 -3.86 -2.01
CA PRO A 39 9.73 -4.73 -1.32
C PRO A 39 9.00 -5.84 -0.59
N GLY A 40 9.53 -7.06 -0.72
CA GLY A 40 9.01 -8.23 -0.05
C GLY A 40 10.06 -8.96 0.78
N ILE A 41 9.57 -9.84 1.64
CA ILE A 41 10.41 -10.58 2.58
C ILE A 41 9.86 -11.97 2.84
N ASN A 42 10.75 -12.97 2.91
CA ASN A 42 10.44 -14.26 3.49
C ASN A 42 10.58 -14.18 5.02
N LEU A 43 9.51 -14.53 5.74
CA LEU A 43 9.41 -14.41 7.19
C LEU A 43 10.40 -15.32 7.91
N THR A 44 10.63 -16.54 7.42
CA THR A 44 11.52 -17.52 8.05
C THR A 44 12.96 -17.02 8.22
N PRO A 45 13.67 -16.59 7.16
CA PRO A 45 15.02 -16.05 7.32
C PRO A 45 15.06 -14.73 8.09
N ALA A 46 13.98 -13.93 8.09
CA ALA A 46 13.94 -12.63 8.76
C ALA A 46 13.66 -12.71 10.26
N CYS A 47 12.86 -13.68 10.68
CA CYS A 47 12.35 -13.80 12.05
C CYS A 47 12.85 -15.04 12.79
N PHE A 48 13.25 -16.09 12.07
CA PHE A 48 13.49 -17.42 12.63
C PHE A 48 14.82 -18.04 12.17
N SER A 49 15.79 -17.22 11.72
CA SER A 49 17.11 -17.72 11.26
C SER A 49 17.92 -18.39 12.38
N ASP A 50 17.62 -18.09 13.64
CA ASP A 50 18.15 -18.71 14.84
C ASP A 50 17.39 -19.99 15.27
N ARG A 51 16.36 -20.38 14.51
CA ARG A 51 15.49 -21.55 14.72
C ARG A 51 14.60 -21.47 15.95
N ARG A 52 14.30 -20.26 16.43
CA ARG A 52 13.41 -20.03 17.57
C ARG A 52 12.05 -19.51 17.10
N TYR A 53 11.01 -20.29 17.36
CA TYR A 53 9.63 -20.05 16.97
C TYR A 53 8.80 -19.80 18.24
N GLU A 54 8.96 -18.59 18.78
CA GLU A 54 8.31 -18.14 20.01
C GLU A 54 7.26 -17.06 19.70
N ASP A 55 6.10 -17.13 20.34
CA ASP A 55 4.95 -16.27 20.02
C ASP A 55 5.28 -14.77 20.16
N VAL A 56 5.86 -14.35 21.28
CA VAL A 56 6.20 -12.93 21.51
C VAL A 56 7.27 -12.44 20.53
N ALA A 57 8.31 -13.24 20.28
CA ALA A 57 9.36 -12.89 19.33
C ALA A 57 8.81 -12.80 17.89
N ALA A 58 7.94 -13.72 17.49
CA ALA A 58 7.29 -13.72 16.19
C ALA A 58 6.37 -12.50 16.01
N GLN A 59 5.56 -12.17 17.03
CA GLN A 59 4.69 -11.00 17.03
C GLN A 59 5.50 -9.71 16.91
N GLN A 60 6.58 -9.57 17.68
CA GLN A 60 7.48 -8.43 17.61
C GLN A 60 8.15 -8.32 16.24
N CYS A 61 8.65 -9.44 15.70
CA CYS A 61 9.29 -9.47 14.40
C CYS A 61 8.35 -8.98 13.29
N LEU A 62 7.15 -9.57 13.24
CA LEU A 62 6.15 -9.22 12.24
C LEU A 62 5.68 -7.77 12.40
N SER A 63 5.52 -7.30 13.64
CA SER A 63 5.20 -5.89 13.92
C SER A 63 6.28 -4.95 13.38
N ASN A 64 7.56 -5.28 13.60
CA ASN A 64 8.68 -4.51 13.07
C ASN A 64 8.64 -4.46 11.54
N LEU A 65 8.48 -5.62 10.88
CA LEU A 65 8.43 -5.70 9.41
C LEU A 65 7.26 -4.91 8.81
N LEU A 66 6.08 -4.94 9.45
CA LEU A 66 4.92 -4.15 9.03
C LEU A 66 5.16 -2.65 9.23
N SER A 67 5.78 -2.27 10.35
CA SER A 67 6.06 -0.87 10.68
C SER A 67 7.12 -0.23 9.79
N VAL A 68 8.18 -0.96 9.42
CA VAL A 68 9.23 -0.41 8.54
C VAL A 68 8.76 -0.22 7.10
N GLY A 69 7.70 -0.90 6.68
CA GLY A 69 7.07 -0.70 5.37
C GLY A 69 7.15 -1.88 4.41
N PHE A 70 7.39 -3.11 4.86
CA PHE A 70 7.24 -4.27 3.97
C PHE A 70 5.76 -4.44 3.56
N HIS A 71 5.55 -4.63 2.26
CA HIS A 71 4.22 -4.78 1.69
C HIS A 71 3.94 -6.24 1.30
N ARG A 72 4.97 -7.00 0.93
CA ARG A 72 4.84 -8.43 0.60
C ARG A 72 5.52 -9.29 1.68
N ILE A 73 4.78 -10.24 2.24
CA ILE A 73 5.26 -11.17 3.25
C ILE A 73 5.02 -12.59 2.73
N ILE A 74 6.10 -13.37 2.65
CA ILE A 74 6.06 -14.78 2.27
C ILE A 74 6.28 -15.60 3.54
N VAL A 75 5.38 -16.54 3.82
CA VAL A 75 5.35 -17.30 5.07
C VAL A 75 5.43 -18.78 4.77
N ASP A 76 6.41 -19.47 5.37
CA ASP A 76 6.43 -20.93 5.39
C ASP A 76 5.45 -21.43 6.46
N LEU A 77 4.41 -22.13 6.03
CA LEU A 77 3.32 -22.63 6.86
C LEU A 77 3.34 -24.15 6.90
N TYR A 78 3.47 -24.72 8.09
CA TYR A 78 3.66 -26.15 8.31
C TYR A 78 2.40 -26.79 8.89
N TRP A 79 1.93 -27.86 8.27
CA TRP A 79 0.89 -28.69 8.86
C TRP A 79 1.49 -29.64 9.90
N ASP A 80 1.10 -29.46 11.17
CA ASP A 80 1.44 -30.37 12.26
C ASP A 80 0.38 -31.48 12.32
N GLN A 81 0.70 -32.67 11.81
CA GLN A 81 -0.26 -33.78 11.79
C GLN A 81 -0.57 -34.28 13.21
N SER A 82 0.40 -34.25 14.12
CA SER A 82 0.26 -34.66 15.52
C SER A 82 -0.84 -33.88 16.24
N ARG A 83 -0.90 -32.57 16.00
CA ARG A 83 -1.90 -31.70 16.63
C ARG A 83 -3.07 -31.30 15.73
N GLN A 84 -3.02 -31.65 14.44
CA GLN A 84 -4.02 -31.25 13.44
C GLN A 84 -4.18 -29.72 13.37
N THR A 85 -3.06 -28.98 13.30
CA THR A 85 -3.06 -27.52 13.25
C THR A 85 -1.98 -26.98 12.31
N TRP A 86 -2.21 -25.77 11.79
CA TRP A 86 -1.19 -25.02 11.06
C TRP A 86 -0.26 -24.26 12.01
N SER A 87 1.03 -24.44 11.81
CA SER A 87 2.13 -23.96 12.64
C SER A 87 3.12 -23.14 11.80
N LEU A 88 3.84 -22.21 12.43
CA LEU A 88 5.02 -21.58 11.83
C LEU A 88 6.30 -22.38 12.09
N CYS A 89 6.29 -23.25 13.12
CA CYS A 89 7.41 -24.10 13.46
C CYS A 89 7.49 -25.31 12.51
N PRO A 90 8.70 -25.66 12.00
CA PRO A 90 8.88 -26.69 10.97
C PRO A 90 8.84 -28.13 11.49
N VAL A 91 8.62 -28.33 12.78
CA VAL A 91 8.57 -29.66 13.43
C VAL A 91 7.26 -29.86 14.17
N GLU A 92 6.79 -31.10 14.20
CA GLU A 92 5.62 -31.50 14.98
C GLU A 92 5.90 -31.45 16.48
N LEU A 93 4.90 -31.04 17.25
CA LEU A 93 4.94 -31.08 18.71
C LEU A 93 4.21 -32.32 19.24
N SER A 94 4.79 -32.96 20.25
CA SER A 94 4.18 -34.11 20.92
C SER A 94 2.89 -33.70 21.64
N THR A 95 1.87 -34.56 21.56
CA THR A 95 0.62 -34.44 22.33
C THR A 95 0.74 -34.87 23.80
N ASP A 96 1.89 -35.41 24.23
CA ASP A 96 2.07 -36.05 25.54
C ASP A 96 2.30 -35.07 26.71
N GLY A 97 2.21 -33.76 26.45
CA GLY A 97 2.44 -32.70 27.45
C GLY A 97 1.20 -32.19 28.20
N ASN A 98 -0.02 -32.39 27.70
CA ASN A 98 -1.23 -32.08 28.46
C ASN A 98 -2.48 -32.75 27.86
N SER A 99 -2.78 -33.96 28.34
CA SER A 99 -4.10 -34.56 28.20
C SER A 99 -5.11 -33.84 29.10
N THR A 100 -5.38 -32.57 28.81
CA THR A 100 -6.59 -31.89 29.27
C THR A 100 -7.32 -31.28 28.09
N SER A 101 -8.04 -32.15 27.39
CA SER A 101 -9.05 -31.86 26.37
C SER A 101 -8.55 -31.16 25.10
N PRO A 102 -9.12 -31.48 23.92
CA PRO A 102 -9.01 -30.57 22.79
C PRO A 102 -9.53 -29.21 23.27
N ILE A 103 -8.75 -28.16 23.06
CA ILE A 103 -9.27 -26.79 23.13
C ILE A 103 -10.36 -26.75 22.05
N ARG A 104 -11.61 -26.97 22.47
CA ARG A 104 -12.78 -26.50 21.75
C ARG A 104 -12.63 -24.98 21.70
N THR A 105 -12.11 -24.46 20.59
CA THR A 105 -12.58 -23.18 20.11
C THR A 105 -14.11 -23.26 20.07
N GLY A 106 -14.76 -22.27 20.67
CA GLY A 106 -16.14 -22.38 21.18
C GLY A 106 -17.12 -23.08 20.25
N ALA A 107 -17.88 -24.02 20.80
CA ALA A 107 -19.05 -24.57 20.14
C ALA A 107 -20.03 -23.43 19.81
N TYR A 108 -20.16 -23.10 18.54
CA TYR A 108 -21.33 -22.36 18.04
C TYR A 108 -22.52 -23.34 17.91
N PRO A 109 -23.73 -22.93 18.28
CA PRO A 109 -24.92 -23.72 18.01
C PRO A 109 -25.15 -23.79 16.50
N SER A 110 -25.20 -25.02 15.98
CA SER A 110 -25.54 -25.35 14.60
C SER A 110 -27.00 -24.98 14.31
N SER A 111 -27.23 -23.77 13.83
CA SER A 111 -28.35 -23.45 12.93
C SER A 111 -28.14 -22.07 12.31
N LEU A 112 -27.53 -22.03 11.12
CA LEU A 112 -27.70 -20.91 10.20
C LEU A 112 -27.78 -21.46 8.78
N SER A 113 -28.99 -21.34 8.24
CA SER A 113 -29.34 -21.68 6.88
C SER A 113 -28.49 -20.87 5.90
N THR A 114 -28.00 -21.57 4.89
CA THR A 114 -27.39 -21.03 3.68
C THR A 114 -28.31 -19.97 3.09
N SER A 115 -27.92 -18.70 3.23
CA SER A 115 -28.46 -17.60 2.42
C SER A 115 -27.27 -16.98 1.71
N SER A 116 -27.09 -17.37 0.46
CA SER A 116 -26.21 -16.70 -0.48
C SER A 116 -26.79 -15.31 -0.75
N SER A 117 -26.28 -14.31 -0.04
CA SER A 117 -26.43 -12.90 -0.39
C SER A 117 -25.05 -12.30 -0.59
N SER A 118 -24.73 -12.05 -1.86
CA SER A 118 -23.65 -11.18 -2.30
C SER A 118 -23.93 -9.76 -1.80
N THR A 119 -23.37 -9.40 -0.66
CA THR A 119 -23.32 -8.01 -0.22
C THR A 119 -21.87 -7.62 -0.05
N SER A 120 -21.42 -6.68 -0.88
CA SER A 120 -20.12 -6.03 -0.80
C SER A 120 -19.86 -5.58 0.65
N PRO A 121 -18.67 -5.82 1.23
CA PRO A 121 -18.35 -5.29 2.55
C PRO A 121 -18.34 -3.76 2.45
N SER A 122 -19.28 -3.12 3.15
CA SER A 122 -19.32 -1.67 3.31
C SER A 122 -18.61 -1.33 4.62
N ALA A 123 -17.28 -1.27 4.59
CA ALA A 123 -16.55 -0.50 5.58
C ALA A 123 -16.77 0.99 5.25
N SER A 124 -17.31 1.75 6.19
CA SER A 124 -17.53 3.19 6.00
C SER A 124 -16.21 3.92 6.18
N LEU A 125 -15.68 4.48 5.10
CA LEU A 125 -14.49 5.31 5.13
C LEU A 125 -14.79 6.61 5.88
N THR A 126 -13.95 6.91 6.86
CA THR A 126 -13.85 8.28 7.40
C THR A 126 -12.62 8.95 6.78
N LEU A 127 -12.69 10.26 6.54
CA LEU A 127 -11.61 11.03 5.93
C LEU A 127 -10.31 10.82 6.71
N ALA A 128 -9.26 10.37 6.02
CA ALA A 128 -7.94 10.12 6.60
C ALA A 128 -7.42 11.39 7.30
N ARG A 129 -6.87 11.24 8.51
CA ARG A 129 -6.29 12.35 9.26
C ARG A 129 -4.76 12.29 9.20
N VAL A 130 -4.14 13.44 8.97
CA VAL A 130 -2.72 13.65 9.22
C VAL A 130 -2.54 13.77 10.73
N SER A 131 -1.91 12.78 11.35
CA SER A 131 -1.61 12.80 12.78
C SER A 131 -0.28 13.52 13.00
N GLY A 132 -0.34 14.84 13.23
CA GLY A 132 0.75 15.59 13.86
C GLY A 132 0.73 15.38 15.38
N ALA A 133 1.91 15.31 15.99
CA ALA A 133 2.13 15.03 17.41
C ALA A 133 1.24 15.86 18.37
N THR A 134 0.94 15.24 19.52
CA THR A 134 0.11 15.68 20.67
C THR A 134 -1.39 15.33 20.58
N ALA A 135 -1.73 14.14 21.08
CA ALA A 135 -3.09 13.72 21.35
C ALA A 135 -3.57 14.24 22.72
N GLU A 136 -4.63 15.04 22.75
CA GLU A 136 -5.60 15.01 23.85
C GLU A 136 -6.97 14.63 23.29
N GLY A 137 -7.52 13.55 23.83
CA GLY A 137 -8.69 12.87 23.29
C GLY A 137 -10.01 13.57 23.60
N LEU A 138 -11.01 13.37 22.74
CA LEU A 138 -12.43 13.55 23.07
C LEU A 138 -13.32 12.74 22.10
N GLY A 139 -14.02 11.75 22.66
CA GLY A 139 -15.38 11.28 22.33
C GLY A 139 -15.80 11.03 20.87
N ARG A 140 -15.91 9.74 20.49
CA ARG A 140 -16.67 9.27 19.33
C ARG A 140 -18.15 9.70 19.41
N ARG A 141 -18.66 10.35 18.36
CA ARG A 141 -20.10 10.44 18.10
C ARG A 141 -20.36 10.01 16.66
N ALA A 142 -20.99 8.85 16.50
CA ALA A 142 -21.49 8.38 15.22
C ALA A 142 -22.65 9.27 14.77
N LEU A 143 -22.58 9.79 13.54
CA LEU A 143 -23.71 10.45 12.89
C LEU A 143 -24.38 9.44 11.96
N HIS A 144 -25.65 9.16 12.26
CA HIS A 144 -26.54 8.34 11.45
C HIS A 144 -26.73 8.96 10.06
N THR A 145 -26.59 8.12 9.04
CA THR A 145 -27.03 8.37 7.66
C THR A 145 -28.54 8.51 7.61
N SER A 146 -29.03 9.52 6.88
CA SER A 146 -30.43 9.63 6.46
C SER A 146 -30.48 10.07 5.00
N LEU A 147 -30.76 9.08 4.14
CA LEU A 147 -31.63 9.12 2.95
C LEU A 147 -31.44 10.21 1.87
N ILE A 148 -31.05 9.73 0.68
CA ILE A 148 -31.71 9.89 -0.63
C ILE A 148 -32.46 11.22 -0.89
N ASN A 149 -31.95 12.00 -1.84
CA ASN A 149 -32.77 12.47 -2.96
C ASN A 149 -31.90 12.80 -4.18
N ALA A 150 -32.40 12.34 -5.33
CA ALA A 150 -31.86 12.54 -6.67
C ALA A 150 -32.32 13.87 -7.29
N ASN A 151 -31.63 14.21 -8.39
CA ASN A 151 -31.80 15.33 -9.34
C ASN A 151 -31.04 16.62 -9.01
N GLU A 152 -29.92 16.88 -9.70
CA GLU A 152 -29.90 17.75 -10.88
C GLU A 152 -28.53 17.67 -11.61
N ASP A 153 -28.59 17.90 -12.92
CA ASP A 153 -27.57 17.68 -13.95
C ASP A 153 -26.29 18.51 -13.82
N VAL A 154 -25.12 17.92 -14.18
CA VAL A 154 -24.11 18.55 -15.04
C VAL A 154 -23.34 17.48 -15.83
N HIS A 155 -23.35 17.63 -17.16
CA HIS A 155 -22.62 16.87 -18.17
C HIS A 155 -21.09 16.93 -18.03
N LEU A 156 -20.43 15.77 -18.11
CA LEU A 156 -19.14 15.61 -18.81
C LEU A 156 -18.95 14.12 -19.15
N SER A 157 -19.47 13.74 -20.32
CA SER A 157 -19.26 12.42 -20.91
C SER A 157 -17.85 12.33 -21.47
N ALA A 158 -17.03 11.42 -20.95
CA ALA A 158 -15.86 10.93 -21.67
C ALA A 158 -16.30 9.70 -22.49
N ASP A 159 -16.60 9.93 -23.77
CA ASP A 159 -16.95 8.88 -24.73
C ASP A 159 -15.71 8.04 -25.07
N ILE A 160 -15.64 6.83 -24.53
CA ILE A 160 -14.63 5.83 -24.88
C ILE A 160 -15.04 5.19 -26.22
N HIS A 161 -14.29 5.48 -27.28
CA HIS A 161 -14.54 4.93 -28.61
C HIS A 161 -13.98 3.50 -28.76
N PRO A 162 -14.75 2.57 -29.37
CA PRO A 162 -14.24 1.26 -29.76
C PRO A 162 -13.26 1.39 -30.94
N ARG A 163 -12.12 0.69 -30.85
CA ARG A 163 -11.13 0.58 -31.92
C ARG A 163 -11.74 -0.15 -33.12
N GLN A 164 -11.90 0.55 -34.25
CA GLN A 164 -12.26 -0.05 -35.53
C GLN A 164 -11.15 -0.97 -36.05
N THR A 165 -11.57 -2.13 -36.53
CA THR A 165 -10.77 -3.16 -37.20
C THR A 165 -10.99 -3.14 -38.71
N SER A 166 -9.92 -3.38 -39.46
CA SER A 166 -9.88 -3.89 -40.84
C SER A 166 -8.46 -4.47 -41.05
N GLU A 167 -8.19 -5.65 -41.59
CA GLU A 167 -8.99 -6.65 -42.29
C GLU A 167 -8.29 -8.03 -42.20
N TYR A 168 -9.09 -9.05 -42.43
CA TYR A 168 -8.84 -10.50 -42.44
C TYR A 168 -7.58 -11.02 -43.17
N SER A 169 -6.94 -12.03 -42.59
CA SER A 169 -6.78 -13.32 -43.27
C SER A 169 -6.76 -14.48 -42.26
N SER A 170 -7.65 -15.43 -42.53
CA SER A 170 -7.95 -16.65 -41.78
C SER A 170 -6.92 -17.75 -42.06
N GLU A 171 -6.48 -18.50 -41.04
CA GLU A 171 -6.42 -19.97 -41.10
C GLU A 171 -6.04 -20.67 -39.77
N SER A 172 -6.87 -21.67 -39.45
CA SER A 172 -6.62 -22.90 -38.70
C SER A 172 -6.37 -22.88 -37.18
N SER A 173 -7.34 -23.45 -36.49
CA SER A 173 -7.30 -23.96 -35.13
C SER A 173 -6.23 -25.05 -34.98
N GLN A 174 -5.31 -24.90 -34.03
CA GLN A 174 -4.69 -26.03 -33.33
C GLN A 174 -4.59 -25.76 -31.84
N VAL A 175 -5.32 -26.60 -31.11
CA VAL A 175 -5.18 -26.88 -29.68
C VAL A 175 -3.75 -27.36 -29.43
N VAL A 176 -2.97 -26.62 -28.63
CA VAL A 176 -1.70 -27.11 -28.08
C VAL A 176 -1.81 -27.12 -26.56
N SER A 177 -1.96 -28.35 -26.07
CA SER A 177 -1.82 -28.75 -24.69
C SER A 177 -0.37 -28.51 -24.25
N MET A 178 -0.13 -27.64 -23.27
CA MET A 178 1.19 -27.51 -22.66
C MET A 178 1.34 -28.54 -21.55
N THR A 179 1.97 -29.66 -21.88
CA THR A 179 2.47 -30.66 -20.94
C THR A 179 3.78 -30.19 -20.33
N SER A 180 3.81 -30.02 -19.01
CA SER A 180 5.03 -29.76 -18.23
C SER A 180 5.89 -31.02 -18.15
N SER A 181 7.09 -30.96 -18.73
CA SER A 181 8.10 -32.01 -18.58
C SER A 181 8.99 -31.69 -17.37
N ALA A 182 8.90 -32.51 -16.33
CA ALA A 182 9.81 -32.51 -15.20
C ALA A 182 11.21 -32.99 -15.63
N LEU A 183 12.25 -32.28 -15.22
CA LEU A 183 13.64 -32.73 -15.32
C LEU A 183 14.23 -32.85 -13.92
N THR A 184 14.35 -34.10 -13.48
CA THR A 184 15.16 -34.58 -12.36
C THR A 184 16.64 -34.31 -12.61
N ILE A 185 17.31 -33.64 -11.67
CA ILE A 185 18.77 -33.66 -11.55
C ILE A 185 19.14 -34.11 -10.14
N SER A 186 19.63 -35.34 -10.06
CA SER A 186 20.32 -35.94 -8.94
C SER A 186 21.78 -35.49 -8.92
N ALA A 187 22.22 -34.84 -7.83
CA ALA A 187 23.63 -34.59 -7.56
C ALA A 187 24.07 -35.39 -6.33
N GLN A 188 24.94 -36.37 -6.58
CA GLN A 188 25.58 -37.23 -5.58
C GLN A 188 26.66 -36.48 -4.81
N ALA A 189 26.65 -36.67 -3.49
CA ALA A 189 27.73 -36.32 -2.58
C ALA A 189 28.85 -37.37 -2.60
N SER A 190 30.11 -36.92 -2.49
CA SER A 190 31.24 -37.71 -1.99
C SER A 190 32.43 -36.78 -1.71
N GLY A 191 33.03 -36.89 -0.51
CA GLY A 191 34.33 -36.26 -0.22
C GLY A 191 34.56 -35.88 1.24
N SER A 192 34.92 -36.88 2.06
CA SER A 192 35.27 -36.82 3.49
C SER A 192 36.38 -35.83 3.86
N SER A 193 36.35 -35.30 5.09
CA SER A 193 37.54 -35.01 5.93
C SER A 193 37.17 -34.82 7.41
N SER A 194 38.13 -35.15 8.26
CA SER A 194 38.06 -35.63 9.64
C SER A 194 38.09 -34.57 10.76
N VAL A 195 37.36 -34.88 11.85
CA VAL A 195 37.70 -34.81 13.29
C VAL A 195 38.65 -33.71 13.79
N THR A 196 38.17 -32.86 14.70
CA THR A 196 38.84 -32.64 16.01
C THR A 196 37.90 -32.02 17.06
N SER A 197 37.85 -32.69 18.20
CA SER A 197 37.15 -32.33 19.44
C SER A 197 37.88 -31.24 20.23
N GLY A 198 37.16 -30.28 20.78
CA GLY A 198 37.66 -29.35 21.79
C GLY A 198 36.53 -28.93 22.72
N GLY A 199 36.47 -29.55 23.90
CA GLY A 199 35.55 -29.17 24.97
C GLY A 199 36.01 -27.89 25.69
N GLY A 200 35.05 -27.05 26.09
CA GLY A 200 35.26 -25.86 26.90
C GLY A 200 34.05 -25.61 27.79
N LEU A 201 34.30 -25.49 29.10
CA LEU A 201 33.32 -25.50 30.19
C LEU A 201 32.40 -24.27 30.21
N ALA A 202 31.19 -24.51 30.74
CA ALA A 202 30.19 -23.55 31.14
C ALA A 202 30.69 -22.54 32.18
N THR A 203 30.29 -21.28 32.03
CA THR A 203 30.32 -20.27 33.10
C THR A 203 28.90 -19.78 33.34
N VAL A 204 28.39 -20.09 34.54
CA VAL A 204 27.11 -19.63 35.08
C VAL A 204 27.24 -18.17 35.49
N SER A 205 26.29 -17.32 35.10
CA SER A 205 26.02 -16.07 35.79
C SER A 205 24.52 -15.88 35.91
N GLN A 206 24.04 -15.98 37.15
CA GLN A 206 22.69 -15.67 37.57
C GLN A 206 22.53 -14.16 37.68
N THR A 207 21.47 -13.60 37.10
CA THR A 207 20.78 -12.43 37.68
C THR A 207 19.28 -12.57 37.43
N THR A 208 18.53 -12.27 38.48
CA THR A 208 17.10 -12.48 38.69
C THR A 208 16.26 -11.28 38.20
N ALA A 209 15.21 -11.54 37.42
CA ALA A 209 14.02 -10.67 37.33
C ALA A 209 12.78 -11.55 37.04
N ALA A 210 11.66 -11.18 37.66
CA ALA A 210 10.50 -12.02 37.91
C ALA A 210 9.70 -12.42 36.65
N ALA A 211 9.32 -13.70 36.59
CA ALA A 211 8.47 -14.31 35.59
C ALA A 211 7.04 -14.53 36.13
N ASP A 212 6.05 -14.33 35.25
CA ASP A 212 4.65 -14.77 35.34
C ASP A 212 4.24 -15.20 33.91
N PRO A 213 3.33 -16.16 33.69
CA PRO A 213 3.60 -17.59 33.66
C PRO A 213 3.60 -18.21 32.23
N SER A 214 4.49 -19.21 32.05
CA SER A 214 4.56 -20.24 30.99
C SER A 214 4.82 -19.85 29.53
N GLU A 215 6.01 -19.31 29.23
CA GLU A 215 6.67 -19.46 27.90
C GLU A 215 7.81 -20.47 28.02
N THR A 216 7.51 -21.76 28.11
CA THR A 216 8.53 -22.80 27.97
C THR A 216 8.48 -23.34 26.56
N GLY A 217 9.21 -22.70 25.64
CA GLY A 217 9.43 -23.25 24.31
C GLY A 217 10.02 -24.66 24.41
N HIS A 218 9.47 -25.61 23.67
CA HIS A 218 9.97 -26.97 23.62
C HIS A 218 11.16 -27.04 22.68
N THR A 219 12.26 -27.65 23.13
CA THR A 219 13.41 -27.91 22.26
C THR A 219 13.22 -29.25 21.56
N ILE A 220 12.98 -29.24 20.25
CA ILE A 220 12.85 -30.45 19.42
C ILE A 220 13.94 -30.44 18.36
N GLY A 221 14.93 -31.31 18.52
CA GLY A 221 16.12 -31.32 17.67
C GLY A 221 16.80 -29.95 17.69
N PRO A 222 16.98 -29.28 16.53
CA PRO A 222 17.61 -27.97 16.46
C PRO A 222 16.65 -26.79 16.64
N TYR A 223 15.36 -27.03 16.86
CA TYR A 223 14.32 -25.99 16.93
C TYR A 223 13.87 -25.76 18.36
N GLN A 224 13.52 -24.50 18.67
CA GLN A 224 12.79 -24.14 19.89
C GLN A 224 11.42 -23.62 19.48
N CYS A 225 10.34 -24.28 19.90
CA CYS A 225 8.99 -23.95 19.43
C CYS A 225 7.98 -23.83 20.57
N SER A 226 7.18 -22.77 20.54
CA SER A 226 6.01 -22.62 21.42
C SER A 226 4.83 -23.44 20.91
N GLU A 227 4.00 -23.97 21.81
CA GLU A 227 2.84 -24.76 21.40
C GLU A 227 1.78 -23.94 20.65
N SER A 228 1.67 -22.66 20.97
CA SER A 228 0.69 -21.74 20.39
C SER A 228 1.09 -21.12 19.06
N ILE A 229 2.36 -21.22 18.65
CA ILE A 229 2.82 -20.52 17.46
C ILE A 229 2.19 -21.12 16.19
N GLY A 230 1.47 -20.29 15.45
CA GLY A 230 0.78 -20.72 14.25
C GLY A 230 0.17 -19.59 13.45
N ILE A 231 -0.76 -19.93 12.56
CA ILE A 231 -1.39 -18.95 11.67
C ILE A 231 -2.18 -17.87 12.43
N ALA A 232 -2.67 -18.19 13.63
CA ALA A 232 -3.33 -17.22 14.51
C ALA A 232 -2.38 -16.09 14.94
N THR A 233 -1.11 -16.41 15.24
CA THR A 233 -0.08 -15.43 15.60
C THR A 233 0.10 -14.40 14.48
N LEU A 234 0.17 -14.85 13.23
CA LEU A 234 0.27 -13.99 12.04
C LEU A 234 -0.99 -13.15 11.81
N THR A 235 -2.16 -13.78 11.81
CA THR A 235 -3.43 -13.12 11.47
C THR A 235 -3.86 -12.11 12.53
N ASN A 236 -3.58 -12.35 13.81
CA ASN A 236 -3.88 -11.39 14.88
C ASN A 236 -3.03 -10.12 14.77
N VAL A 237 -1.73 -10.24 14.49
CA VAL A 237 -0.85 -9.06 14.28
C VAL A 237 -1.30 -8.25 13.07
N LEU A 238 -1.65 -8.91 11.96
CA LEU A 238 -2.17 -8.23 10.77
C LEU A 238 -3.49 -7.52 11.04
N ALA A 239 -4.41 -8.15 11.78
CA ALA A 239 -5.68 -7.54 12.13
C ALA A 239 -5.51 -6.31 13.02
N ASP A 240 -4.66 -6.39 14.05
CA ASP A 240 -4.36 -5.27 14.92
C ASP A 240 -3.66 -4.12 14.16
N TYR A 241 -2.75 -4.44 13.23
CA TYR A 241 -2.12 -3.46 12.34
C TYR A 241 -3.16 -2.75 11.45
N PHE A 242 -4.05 -3.50 10.79
CA PHE A 242 -5.08 -2.93 9.93
C PHE A 242 -6.09 -2.09 10.71
N GLN A 243 -6.46 -2.53 11.91
CA GLN A 243 -7.34 -1.77 12.80
C GLN A 243 -6.67 -0.47 13.29
N GLY A 244 -5.37 -0.52 13.59
CA GLY A 244 -4.59 0.65 14.03
C GLY A 244 -4.40 1.71 12.96
N THR A 245 -4.27 1.30 11.70
CA THR A 245 -3.99 2.18 10.54
C THR A 245 -5.21 2.45 9.65
N GLU A 246 -6.41 2.02 10.07
CA GLU A 246 -7.58 1.98 9.18
C GLU A 246 -7.97 3.35 8.60
N ASN A 247 -7.87 4.41 9.42
CA ASN A 247 -8.42 5.74 9.17
C ASN A 247 -7.36 6.85 9.15
N ASP A 248 -6.10 6.50 8.92
CA ASP A 248 -5.02 7.46 8.78
C ASP A 248 -4.29 7.29 7.44
N VAL A 249 -3.37 8.20 7.19
CA VAL A 249 -2.48 8.17 6.02
C VAL A 249 -1.49 7.00 6.07
N ASN A 250 -1.44 6.20 7.15
CA ASN A 250 -0.58 5.02 7.28
C ASN A 250 -1.25 3.75 6.77
N ALA A 251 -2.51 3.80 6.32
CA ALA A 251 -3.16 2.70 5.65
C ALA A 251 -2.34 2.22 4.44
N THR A 252 -2.03 0.92 4.40
CA THR A 252 -1.33 0.29 3.27
C THR A 252 -2.01 -1.01 2.84
N PHE A 253 -1.74 -1.43 1.61
CA PHE A 253 -2.20 -2.70 1.06
C PHE A 253 -1.07 -3.74 1.12
N LYS A 254 -1.38 -4.96 1.60
CA LYS A 254 -0.41 -6.04 1.82
C LYS A 254 -0.64 -7.23 0.89
N TYR A 255 0.45 -7.91 0.56
CA TYR A 255 0.47 -9.18 -0.17
C TYR A 255 0.98 -10.26 0.78
N LEU A 256 0.21 -11.31 0.98
CA LEU A 256 0.58 -12.45 1.82
C LEU A 256 0.61 -13.71 0.97
N GLU A 257 1.73 -14.42 0.97
CA GLU A 257 1.89 -15.67 0.24
C GLU A 257 2.30 -16.79 1.20
N PHE A 258 1.60 -17.93 1.15
CA PHE A 258 1.91 -19.09 1.99
C PHE A 258 2.64 -20.16 1.18
N ASN A 259 3.87 -20.47 1.56
CA ASN A 259 4.51 -21.71 1.17
C ASN A 259 4.01 -22.83 2.08
N VAL A 260 3.46 -23.89 1.50
CA VAL A 260 2.75 -24.93 2.24
C VAL A 260 3.63 -26.17 2.39
N HIS A 261 3.90 -26.52 3.63
CA HIS A 261 4.81 -27.58 4.02
C HIS A 261 4.13 -28.59 4.94
N LEU A 262 4.72 -29.79 5.00
CA LEU A 262 4.45 -30.73 6.06
C LEU A 262 5.51 -30.60 7.17
N ALA A 263 5.09 -30.51 8.44
CA ALA A 263 6.03 -30.46 9.55
C ALA A 263 6.85 -31.76 9.66
N ALA A 264 8.12 -31.65 10.03
CA ALA A 264 8.96 -32.82 10.27
C ALA A 264 8.51 -33.55 11.56
N PRO A 265 8.46 -34.91 11.56
CA PRO A 265 7.97 -35.66 12.71
C PRO A 265 8.76 -35.38 13.99
N PHE A 266 8.09 -35.39 15.14
CA PHE A 266 8.73 -35.15 16.45
C PHE A 266 9.95 -36.06 16.72
N GLY A 267 9.88 -37.33 16.28
CA GLY A 267 10.97 -38.32 16.44
C GLY A 267 12.11 -38.19 15.42
N ASP A 268 11.94 -37.41 14.35
CA ASP A 268 12.96 -37.14 13.33
C ASP A 268 12.89 -35.66 12.87
N PRO A 269 13.27 -34.71 13.75
CA PRO A 269 13.10 -33.27 13.52
C PRO A 269 14.03 -32.69 12.45
N THR A 270 14.97 -33.47 11.93
CA THR A 270 15.83 -33.10 10.80
C THR A 270 15.50 -33.88 9.53
N GLY A 271 14.57 -34.84 9.61
CA GLY A 271 14.12 -35.60 8.48
C GLY A 271 13.40 -34.71 7.47
N THR A 272 13.62 -34.96 6.19
CA THR A 272 12.65 -34.55 5.17
C THR A 272 11.36 -35.29 5.51
N ALA A 273 10.27 -34.55 5.74
CA ALA A 273 9.06 -35.10 6.35
C ALA A 273 8.63 -36.46 5.73
N SER A 274 8.01 -37.32 6.54
CA SER A 274 7.46 -38.61 6.06
C SER A 274 6.28 -38.38 5.11
N PRO A 275 5.92 -39.32 4.22
CA PRO A 275 4.72 -39.16 3.37
C PRO A 275 3.50 -38.79 4.22
N SER A 276 2.70 -37.84 3.74
CA SER A 276 1.52 -37.36 4.47
C SER A 276 0.55 -38.51 4.74
N ASP A 277 -0.01 -38.58 5.95
CA ASP A 277 -1.14 -39.46 6.24
C ASP A 277 -2.42 -38.81 5.68
N PRO A 278 -3.06 -39.39 4.63
CA PRO A 278 -4.22 -38.78 3.98
C PRO A 278 -5.42 -38.59 4.92
N GLU A 279 -5.55 -39.42 5.97
CA GLU A 279 -6.63 -39.30 6.95
C GLU A 279 -6.42 -38.15 7.94
N ARG A 280 -5.20 -37.60 7.97
CA ARG A 280 -4.75 -36.56 8.91
C ARG A 280 -4.38 -35.26 8.21
N LEU A 281 -4.76 -35.10 6.95
CA LEU A 281 -4.69 -33.83 6.23
C LEU A 281 -5.73 -32.84 6.77
N PRO A 282 -5.53 -31.53 6.57
CA PRO A 282 -6.48 -30.54 7.03
C PRO A 282 -7.87 -30.79 6.43
N SER A 283 -8.88 -30.69 7.28
CA SER A 283 -10.30 -30.89 6.97
C SER A 283 -11.11 -29.64 7.37
N VAL A 284 -12.42 -29.67 7.14
CA VAL A 284 -13.34 -28.56 7.44
C VAL A 284 -13.09 -27.98 8.85
N GLY A 285 -12.90 -26.67 8.93
CA GLY A 285 -12.53 -25.94 10.15
C GLY A 285 -11.03 -25.71 10.30
N ASN A 286 -10.20 -26.40 9.52
CA ASN A 286 -8.74 -26.29 9.49
C ASN A 286 -8.21 -25.99 8.08
N TYR A 287 -9.07 -25.66 7.11
CA TYR A 287 -8.60 -25.11 5.84
C TYR A 287 -7.89 -23.77 6.11
N ILE A 288 -6.90 -23.42 5.28
CA ILE A 288 -6.16 -22.17 5.46
C ILE A 288 -7.12 -20.97 5.38
N SER A 289 -8.09 -21.03 4.46
CA SER A 289 -9.14 -20.02 4.32
C SER A 289 -10.06 -19.93 5.54
N ASP A 290 -10.40 -21.02 6.21
CA ASP A 290 -11.22 -21.00 7.44
C ASP A 290 -10.53 -20.16 8.52
N LEU A 291 -9.23 -20.39 8.71
CA LEU A 291 -8.43 -19.74 9.74
C LEU A 291 -8.19 -18.27 9.42
N ILE A 292 -7.87 -17.95 8.17
CA ILE A 292 -7.65 -16.57 7.74
C ILE A 292 -8.95 -15.76 7.78
N ASN A 293 -10.05 -16.32 7.27
CA ASN A 293 -11.34 -15.61 7.26
C ASN A 293 -11.88 -15.38 8.68
N SER A 294 -11.52 -16.23 9.65
CA SER A 294 -11.96 -16.04 11.05
C SER A 294 -11.50 -14.70 11.65
N THR A 295 -10.37 -14.16 11.19
CA THR A 295 -9.76 -12.94 11.73
C THR A 295 -9.69 -11.80 10.70
N LEU A 296 -9.38 -12.11 9.44
CA LEU A 296 -9.05 -11.12 8.41
C LEU A 296 -10.16 -10.89 7.37
N SER A 297 -11.31 -11.59 7.43
CA SER A 297 -12.35 -11.47 6.40
C SER A 297 -12.78 -10.04 6.02
N PRO A 298 -12.83 -9.04 6.92
CA PRO A 298 -13.21 -7.68 6.54
C PRO A 298 -12.20 -6.98 5.63
N TYR A 299 -10.96 -7.48 5.60
CA TYR A 299 -9.82 -6.82 4.96
C TYR A 299 -9.36 -7.52 3.67
N ILE A 300 -9.82 -8.73 3.38
CA ILE A 300 -9.28 -9.55 2.28
C ILE A 300 -9.94 -9.21 0.95
N TYR A 301 -9.13 -8.97 -0.08
CA TYR A 301 -9.54 -9.02 -1.46
C TYR A 301 -9.38 -10.43 -2.02
N THR A 302 -10.47 -11.03 -2.50
CA THR A 302 -10.55 -12.48 -2.80
C THR A 302 -10.58 -12.79 -4.31
N PRO A 303 -10.24 -14.03 -4.71
CA PRO A 303 -10.44 -14.50 -6.09
C PRO A 303 -11.89 -14.40 -6.58
N ALA A 304 -12.86 -14.65 -5.70
CA ALA A 304 -14.28 -14.53 -6.03
C ALA A 304 -14.67 -13.08 -6.35
N ALA A 305 -14.18 -12.11 -5.55
CA ALA A 305 -14.38 -10.69 -5.83
C ALA A 305 -13.75 -10.28 -7.16
N LEU A 306 -12.50 -10.69 -7.42
CA LEU A 306 -11.83 -10.41 -8.70
C LEU A 306 -12.60 -10.96 -9.91
N ARG A 307 -13.06 -12.21 -9.85
CA ARG A 307 -13.86 -12.81 -10.94
C ARG A 307 -15.14 -12.02 -11.19
N SER A 308 -15.87 -11.68 -10.13
CA SER A 308 -17.12 -10.92 -10.24
C SER A 308 -16.89 -9.52 -10.82
N GLU A 309 -15.83 -8.84 -10.38
CA GLU A 309 -15.53 -7.47 -10.81
C GLU A 309 -15.02 -7.39 -12.24
N ARG A 310 -14.25 -8.39 -12.67
CA ARG A 310 -13.76 -8.52 -14.05
C ARG A 310 -14.88 -8.76 -15.07
N ALA A 311 -15.98 -9.37 -14.64
CA ALA A 311 -17.08 -9.75 -15.52
C ALA A 311 -17.87 -8.54 -16.04
N ASP A 312 -17.94 -7.45 -15.27
CA ASP A 312 -18.54 -6.19 -15.70
C ASP A 312 -17.88 -5.00 -14.98
N LEU A 313 -17.02 -4.31 -15.72
CA LEU A 313 -16.25 -3.15 -15.28
C LEU A 313 -17.14 -1.93 -15.00
N ASN A 314 -18.25 -1.77 -15.70
CA ASN A 314 -19.17 -0.65 -15.50
C ASN A 314 -19.95 -0.79 -14.18
N GLN A 315 -20.08 -2.01 -13.67
CA GLN A 315 -20.65 -2.31 -12.36
C GLN A 315 -19.58 -2.43 -11.26
N SER A 316 -18.29 -2.38 -11.62
CA SER A 316 -17.18 -2.53 -10.68
C SER A 316 -16.26 -1.29 -10.68
N TRP A 317 -15.06 -1.38 -11.24
CA TRP A 317 -13.97 -0.41 -11.13
C TRP A 317 -14.18 0.86 -11.95
N PHE A 318 -15.13 0.84 -12.88
CA PHE A 318 -15.47 1.99 -13.73
C PHE A 318 -16.92 2.43 -13.53
N SER A 319 -17.55 1.98 -12.44
CA SER A 319 -18.88 2.47 -12.04
C SER A 319 -18.82 3.95 -11.67
N SER A 320 -19.93 4.66 -11.86
CA SER A 320 -20.02 6.12 -11.66
C SER A 320 -19.71 6.59 -10.22
N GLY A 321 -19.80 5.69 -9.24
CA GLY A 321 -19.45 5.98 -7.85
C GLY A 321 -17.95 5.91 -7.53
N VAL A 322 -17.14 5.32 -8.42
CA VAL A 322 -15.69 5.12 -8.20
C VAL A 322 -14.94 6.42 -8.49
N GLN A 323 -14.30 6.96 -7.46
CA GLN A 323 -13.41 8.12 -7.55
C GLN A 323 -11.97 7.66 -7.86
N ASN A 324 -11.37 8.12 -8.96
CA ASN A 324 -10.05 7.67 -9.42
C ASN A 324 -10.03 6.17 -9.81
N PRO A 325 -10.72 5.78 -10.89
CA PRO A 325 -10.68 4.41 -11.39
C PRO A 325 -9.26 4.00 -11.81
N PRO A 326 -9.00 2.69 -11.94
CA PRO A 326 -7.73 2.18 -12.44
C PRO A 326 -7.34 2.83 -13.77
N ALA A 327 -6.06 3.13 -13.93
CA ALA A 327 -5.51 3.75 -15.14
C ALA A 327 -5.74 2.84 -16.35
N SER A 328 -6.63 3.23 -17.27
CA SER A 328 -7.10 2.37 -18.37
C SER A 328 -6.00 1.93 -19.32
N GLU A 329 -4.92 2.69 -19.44
CA GLU A 329 -3.74 2.32 -20.23
C GLU A 329 -3.02 1.06 -19.70
N TYR A 330 -3.33 0.62 -18.48
CA TYR A 330 -2.85 -0.63 -17.88
C TYR A 330 -3.82 -1.82 -18.02
N LEU A 331 -4.99 -1.63 -18.62
CA LEU A 331 -6.03 -2.66 -18.71
C LEU A 331 -6.37 -3.00 -20.17
N THR A 332 -6.42 -4.29 -20.46
CA THR A 332 -7.05 -4.79 -21.68
C THR A 332 -8.54 -5.02 -21.41
N THR A 333 -9.39 -4.25 -22.07
CA THR A 333 -10.85 -4.35 -21.93
C THR A 333 -11.49 -4.86 -23.23
N GLN A 334 -12.63 -5.54 -23.10
CA GLN A 334 -13.44 -6.02 -24.22
C GLN A 334 -14.92 -5.69 -23.97
N PRO A 335 -15.71 -5.40 -25.02
CA PRO A 335 -17.13 -5.16 -24.86
C PRO A 335 -17.88 -6.45 -24.50
N LEU A 336 -18.88 -6.34 -23.64
CA LEU A 336 -19.84 -7.40 -23.39
C LEU A 336 -20.65 -7.70 -24.66
N SER A 337 -21.14 -8.94 -24.78
CA SER A 337 -21.87 -9.41 -25.98
C SER A 337 -23.14 -8.63 -26.27
N ASP A 338 -23.75 -8.02 -25.26
CA ASP A 338 -24.96 -7.19 -25.35
C ASP A 338 -24.64 -5.69 -25.50
N GLY A 339 -23.36 -5.30 -25.48
CA GLY A 339 -22.91 -3.91 -25.56
C GLY A 339 -23.18 -3.08 -24.30
N SER A 340 -23.64 -3.69 -23.20
CA SER A 340 -24.04 -2.98 -21.97
C SER A 340 -22.86 -2.48 -21.13
N GLY A 341 -21.67 -3.02 -21.35
CA GLY A 341 -20.47 -2.65 -20.61
C GLY A 341 -19.20 -3.30 -21.12
N LEU A 342 -18.15 -3.21 -20.30
CA LEU A 342 -16.82 -3.74 -20.58
C LEU A 342 -16.48 -4.85 -19.59
N TYR A 343 -15.70 -5.82 -20.02
CA TYR A 343 -15.11 -6.83 -19.15
C TYR A 343 -13.60 -6.93 -19.41
N THR A 344 -12.86 -7.55 -18.49
CA THR A 344 -11.42 -7.79 -18.66
C THR A 344 -11.04 -9.21 -18.25
N LEU A 345 -10.13 -9.83 -19.00
CA LEU A 345 -9.66 -11.18 -18.70
C LEU A 345 -8.54 -11.18 -17.64
N ASN A 346 -7.73 -10.12 -17.62
CA ASN A 346 -6.49 -10.06 -16.86
C ASN A 346 -6.29 -8.75 -16.06
N GLY A 347 -7.19 -7.77 -16.18
CA GLY A 347 -7.09 -6.51 -15.45
C GLY A 347 -7.18 -6.67 -13.94
N TRP A 348 -6.64 -5.73 -13.18
CA TRP A 348 -6.71 -5.73 -11.72
C TRP A 348 -7.21 -4.36 -11.23
N PRO A 349 -7.82 -4.30 -10.05
CA PRO A 349 -8.12 -3.00 -9.45
C PRO A 349 -6.83 -2.31 -9.00
N SER A 350 -6.93 -1.00 -8.80
CA SER A 350 -5.88 -0.17 -8.22
C SER A 350 -6.03 -0.07 -6.69
N THR A 351 -4.98 0.42 -6.01
CA THR A 351 -5.04 0.65 -4.55
C THR A 351 -6.11 1.69 -4.18
N SER A 352 -6.37 2.69 -5.02
CA SER A 352 -7.49 3.63 -4.84
C SER A 352 -8.84 2.92 -4.73
N VAL A 353 -9.10 1.88 -5.53
CA VAL A 353 -10.35 1.13 -5.47
C VAL A 353 -10.40 0.19 -4.26
N ILE A 354 -9.39 -0.66 -4.07
CA ILE A 354 -9.47 -1.68 -3.01
C ILE A 354 -9.22 -1.10 -1.61
N MET A 355 -8.22 -0.24 -1.48
CA MET A 355 -7.77 0.30 -0.20
C MET A 355 -8.52 1.58 0.15
N LEU A 356 -8.55 2.56 -0.75
CA LEU A 356 -9.11 3.87 -0.42
C LEU A 356 -10.63 3.93 -0.52
N GLN A 357 -11.28 3.10 -1.35
CA GLN A 357 -12.75 3.10 -1.48
C GLN A 357 -13.45 1.94 -0.77
N ARG A 358 -12.82 0.77 -0.67
CA ARG A 358 -13.45 -0.44 -0.12
C ARG A 358 -12.88 -0.89 1.22
N ALA A 359 -11.86 -0.19 1.72
CA ALA A 359 -11.14 -0.50 2.94
C ALA A 359 -10.56 -1.93 3.02
N LEU A 360 -10.36 -2.59 1.88
CA LEU A 360 -9.63 -3.86 1.82
C LEU A 360 -8.14 -3.56 1.97
N ARG A 361 -7.42 -4.42 2.70
CA ARG A 361 -6.04 -4.19 3.12
C ARG A 361 -5.08 -5.30 2.72
N ILE A 362 -5.58 -6.48 2.31
CA ILE A 362 -4.71 -7.62 2.03
C ILE A 362 -5.21 -8.49 0.87
N ILE A 363 -4.28 -9.06 0.12
CA ILE A 363 -4.50 -10.18 -0.80
C ILE A 363 -3.68 -11.39 -0.32
N VAL A 364 -4.28 -12.57 -0.41
CA VAL A 364 -3.67 -13.83 0.07
C VAL A 364 -3.52 -14.80 -1.09
N GLY A 365 -2.34 -15.37 -1.27
CA GLY A 365 -2.06 -16.39 -2.27
C GLY A 365 -1.28 -17.58 -1.73
N LEU A 366 -1.24 -18.65 -2.51
CA LEU A 366 -0.37 -19.80 -2.31
C LEU A 366 0.95 -19.57 -3.06
N GLY A 367 2.06 -19.89 -2.39
CA GLY A 367 3.40 -19.92 -2.97
C GLY A 367 3.75 -21.33 -3.42
N SER A 368 4.90 -21.83 -2.96
CA SER A 368 5.28 -23.22 -3.18
C SER A 368 4.44 -24.19 -2.35
N VAL A 369 4.24 -25.40 -2.86
CA VAL A 369 3.57 -26.49 -2.15
C VAL A 369 4.46 -27.72 -2.21
N ASP A 370 4.84 -28.24 -1.04
CA ASP A 370 5.64 -29.45 -0.98
C ASP A 370 4.88 -30.66 -1.54
N ALA A 371 5.62 -31.61 -2.10
CA ALA A 371 5.04 -32.82 -2.71
C ALA A 371 4.09 -33.58 -1.77
N GLN A 372 4.34 -33.50 -0.46
CA GLN A 372 3.58 -34.18 0.59
C GLN A 372 2.25 -33.50 0.88
N MET A 373 2.12 -32.21 0.56
CA MET A 373 0.89 -31.45 0.77
C MET A 373 0.03 -31.39 -0.50
N GLN A 374 0.40 -32.07 -1.58
CA GLN A 374 -0.37 -32.08 -2.83
C GLN A 374 -1.77 -32.72 -2.71
N GLN A 375 -1.99 -33.57 -1.71
CA GLN A 375 -3.28 -34.20 -1.45
C GLN A 375 -4.23 -33.33 -0.61
N TYR A 376 -3.75 -32.20 -0.09
CA TYR A 376 -4.61 -31.23 0.58
C TYR A 376 -5.62 -30.65 -0.42
N ASP A 377 -6.87 -30.50 0.02
CA ASP A 377 -7.96 -29.99 -0.82
C ASP A 377 -7.90 -28.46 -0.94
N PHE A 378 -7.03 -27.98 -1.84
CA PHE A 378 -6.93 -26.56 -2.17
C PHE A 378 -8.20 -25.98 -2.82
N SER A 379 -9.15 -26.83 -3.27
CA SER A 379 -10.40 -26.34 -3.86
C SER A 379 -11.30 -25.70 -2.81
N ALA A 380 -11.19 -26.12 -1.54
CA ALA A 380 -11.88 -25.51 -0.42
C ALA A 380 -11.42 -24.07 -0.15
N ASP A 381 -10.16 -23.73 -0.48
CA ASP A 381 -9.59 -22.39 -0.29
C ASP A 381 -9.80 -21.46 -1.49
N ALA A 382 -10.17 -21.99 -2.66
CA ALA A 382 -10.06 -21.31 -3.96
C ALA A 382 -10.93 -20.04 -4.11
N ASP A 383 -11.95 -19.86 -3.27
CA ASP A 383 -12.77 -18.65 -3.27
C ASP A 383 -12.15 -17.51 -2.44
N SER A 384 -11.22 -17.82 -1.52
CA SER A 384 -10.58 -16.85 -0.62
C SER A 384 -9.09 -16.63 -0.90
N ILE A 385 -8.38 -17.66 -1.37
CA ILE A 385 -6.93 -17.66 -1.55
C ILE A 385 -6.59 -17.85 -3.04
N PHE A 386 -5.72 -16.99 -3.55
CA PHE A 386 -5.23 -17.09 -4.93
C PHE A 386 -4.32 -18.31 -5.12
N PRO A 387 -4.44 -19.05 -6.24
CA PRO A 387 -3.61 -20.22 -6.48
C PRO A 387 -2.13 -19.84 -6.74
N THR A 388 -1.26 -20.85 -6.68
CA THR A 388 0.18 -20.70 -6.95
C THR A 388 0.45 -19.98 -8.26
N GLY A 389 1.32 -18.97 -8.21
CA GLY A 389 1.76 -18.18 -9.36
C GLY A 389 0.74 -17.15 -9.88
N TYR A 390 -0.34 -16.88 -9.14
CA TYR A 390 -1.37 -15.93 -9.59
C TYR A 390 -1.09 -14.47 -9.17
N ILE A 391 -0.44 -14.28 -8.01
CA ILE A 391 -0.08 -12.96 -7.43
C ILE A 391 1.44 -12.74 -7.33
N SER A 392 2.19 -13.60 -8.00
CA SER A 392 3.65 -13.59 -8.09
C SER A 392 4.10 -14.15 -9.43
N ASN A 393 5.03 -13.45 -10.07
CA ASN A 393 5.66 -13.84 -11.33
C ASN A 393 7.19 -13.73 -11.14
N PRO A 394 7.85 -14.84 -10.76
CA PRO A 394 9.29 -14.85 -10.55
C PRO A 394 10.04 -14.51 -11.84
N ILE A 395 10.92 -13.51 -11.76
CA ILE A 395 11.82 -13.12 -12.84
C ILE A 395 13.22 -13.65 -12.52
N ASP A 396 13.77 -14.41 -13.45
CA ASP A 396 15.15 -14.91 -13.43
C ASP A 396 16.14 -13.76 -13.72
N ALA A 397 16.19 -12.79 -12.81
CA ALA A 397 17.14 -11.70 -12.84
C ALA A 397 18.50 -12.16 -12.30
N THR A 398 19.58 -11.68 -12.90
CA THR A 398 20.93 -11.87 -12.37
C THR A 398 21.49 -10.52 -11.94
N VAL A 399 22.11 -10.47 -10.76
CA VAL A 399 22.72 -9.26 -10.21
C VAL A 399 24.21 -9.49 -10.09
N SER A 400 25.02 -8.55 -10.61
CA SER A 400 26.48 -8.62 -10.52
C SER A 400 26.99 -8.27 -9.12
N SER A 401 28.27 -8.51 -8.88
CA SER A 401 28.92 -8.30 -7.57
C SER A 401 28.87 -6.85 -7.05
N ASN A 402 28.60 -5.88 -7.91
CA ASN A 402 28.40 -4.46 -7.57
C ASN A 402 26.93 -4.09 -7.30
N GLY A 403 26.00 -5.04 -7.33
CA GLY A 403 24.57 -4.79 -7.11
C GLY A 403 23.80 -4.32 -8.35
N MET A 404 24.43 -4.28 -9.52
CA MET A 404 23.73 -3.93 -10.76
C MET A 404 23.05 -5.17 -11.38
N ILE A 405 21.86 -5.00 -11.94
CA ILE A 405 21.22 -6.05 -12.73
C ILE A 405 21.98 -6.30 -14.04
N ALA A 406 22.38 -7.54 -14.27
CA ALA A 406 23.10 -7.98 -15.46
C ALA A 406 22.15 -8.59 -16.52
N SER A 407 21.06 -9.24 -16.11
CA SER A 407 20.02 -9.76 -16.99
C SER A 407 18.66 -9.79 -16.32
N GLY A 408 17.59 -9.83 -17.11
CA GLY A 408 16.21 -9.95 -16.61
C GLY A 408 15.50 -8.63 -16.28
N CYS A 409 16.14 -7.48 -16.53
CA CYS A 409 15.47 -6.18 -16.39
C CYS A 409 14.28 -6.08 -17.34
N LEU A 410 13.15 -5.54 -16.84
CA LEU A 410 11.93 -5.41 -17.65
C LEU A 410 11.92 -4.14 -18.51
N TYR A 411 12.81 -3.19 -18.22
CA TYR A 411 13.06 -2.04 -19.08
C TYR A 411 13.53 -2.49 -20.47
N GLN A 412 12.86 -2.02 -21.52
CA GLN A 412 13.21 -2.29 -22.91
C GLN A 412 13.26 -0.96 -23.69
N PRO A 413 14.45 -0.48 -24.13
CA PRO A 413 14.58 0.88 -24.67
C PRO A 413 13.76 1.15 -25.93
N ASN A 414 13.62 0.15 -26.80
CA ASN A 414 12.88 0.29 -28.06
C ASN A 414 11.43 -0.22 -27.99
N ASN A 415 10.95 -0.57 -26.79
CA ASN A 415 9.64 -1.18 -26.63
C ASN A 415 8.90 -0.58 -25.46
N THR A 416 7.89 0.21 -25.79
CA THR A 416 7.05 0.95 -24.84
C THR A 416 5.65 0.35 -24.72
N MET A 417 5.39 -0.79 -25.39
CA MET A 417 4.12 -1.48 -25.30
C MET A 417 4.00 -2.25 -24.00
N LEU A 418 2.98 -1.94 -23.20
CA LEU A 418 2.71 -2.61 -21.92
C LEU A 418 2.67 -4.14 -22.05
N SER A 419 1.99 -4.65 -23.09
CA SER A 419 1.83 -6.10 -23.30
C SER A 419 3.14 -6.83 -23.56
N ALA A 420 4.17 -6.14 -24.05
CA ALA A 420 5.47 -6.73 -24.31
C ALA A 420 6.43 -6.61 -23.10
N VAL A 421 6.19 -5.61 -22.25
CA VAL A 421 6.91 -5.35 -21.00
C VAL A 421 6.22 -6.11 -19.86
N ASN A 422 6.42 -7.44 -19.82
CA ASN A 422 5.80 -8.41 -18.90
C ASN A 422 6.10 -8.15 -17.40
N SER A 423 5.62 -7.02 -16.90
CA SER A 423 5.92 -6.43 -15.59
C SER A 423 4.87 -6.73 -14.53
N SER A 424 3.77 -7.41 -14.92
CA SER A 424 2.75 -7.84 -13.99
C SER A 424 3.31 -8.86 -13.00
N TRP A 425 3.09 -8.60 -11.71
CA TRP A 425 3.47 -9.44 -10.57
C TRP A 425 4.97 -9.76 -10.47
N ALA A 426 5.82 -8.98 -11.14
CA ALA A 426 7.25 -9.26 -11.21
C ALA A 426 7.93 -9.24 -9.83
N VAL A 427 8.53 -10.36 -9.44
CA VAL A 427 9.28 -10.52 -8.19
C VAL A 427 10.63 -11.16 -8.47
N SER A 428 11.63 -10.87 -7.65
CA SER A 428 12.91 -11.59 -7.69
C SER A 428 13.55 -11.65 -6.32
N SER A 429 14.07 -12.82 -5.96
CA SER A 429 14.90 -13.04 -4.77
C SER A 429 16.40 -13.09 -5.10
N SER A 430 16.80 -12.58 -6.26
CA SER A 430 18.20 -12.56 -6.74
C SER A 430 19.02 -11.45 -6.07
N LEU A 431 19.04 -11.44 -4.73
CA LEU A 431 19.86 -10.52 -3.97
C LEU A 431 21.25 -11.15 -3.74
N PRO A 432 22.34 -10.37 -3.87
CA PRO A 432 23.68 -10.85 -3.56
C PRO A 432 23.77 -11.29 -2.09
N ASN A 433 24.20 -12.53 -1.84
CA ASN A 433 24.45 -13.04 -0.49
C ASN A 433 25.79 -12.52 0.07
N THR A 434 26.06 -11.22 -0.11
CA THR A 434 27.34 -10.59 0.25
C THR A 434 27.21 -9.79 1.52
N THR A 435 28.25 -9.82 2.35
CA THR A 435 28.33 -9.12 3.64
C THR A 435 28.47 -7.60 3.52
N THR A 436 28.48 -7.03 2.31
CA THR A 436 28.68 -5.59 2.07
C THR A 436 27.35 -4.87 1.89
N SER A 437 27.06 -3.94 2.79
CA SER A 437 25.82 -3.15 2.82
C SER A 437 25.48 -2.50 1.48
N ASN A 438 26.45 -1.82 0.87
CA ASN A 438 26.24 -1.11 -0.38
C ASN A 438 25.78 -2.02 -1.53
N THR A 439 26.26 -3.27 -1.62
CA THR A 439 25.91 -4.17 -2.72
C THR A 439 24.43 -4.57 -2.67
N THR A 440 23.91 -4.85 -1.47
CA THR A 440 22.49 -5.19 -1.27
C THR A 440 21.60 -3.99 -1.54
N SER A 441 22.01 -2.80 -1.09
CA SER A 441 21.32 -1.54 -1.38
C SER A 441 21.22 -1.25 -2.88
N TYR A 442 22.34 -1.36 -3.60
CA TYR A 442 22.33 -1.18 -5.07
C TYR A 442 21.48 -2.24 -5.77
N ALA A 443 21.49 -3.49 -5.30
CA ALA A 443 20.65 -4.55 -5.86
C ALA A 443 19.16 -4.25 -5.67
N ALA A 444 18.76 -3.78 -4.48
CA ALA A 444 17.39 -3.41 -4.17
C ALA A 444 16.90 -2.27 -5.06
N LEU A 445 17.70 -1.21 -5.21
CA LEU A 445 17.42 -0.10 -6.11
C LEU A 445 17.37 -0.54 -7.58
N SER A 446 18.34 -1.34 -8.02
CA SER A 446 18.45 -1.79 -9.41
C SER A 446 17.30 -2.69 -9.82
N LEU A 447 16.86 -3.60 -8.95
CA LEU A 447 15.69 -4.45 -9.20
C LEU A 447 14.41 -3.61 -9.27
N SER A 448 14.22 -2.71 -8.29
CA SER A 448 13.05 -1.81 -8.22
C SER A 448 12.96 -0.95 -9.48
N SER A 449 14.07 -0.31 -9.87
CA SER A 449 14.19 0.51 -11.09
C SER A 449 13.97 -0.28 -12.38
N CYS A 450 14.09 -1.61 -12.33
CA CYS A 450 13.79 -2.52 -13.43
C CYS A 450 12.34 -3.01 -13.44
N GLY A 451 11.47 -2.47 -12.59
CA GLY A 451 10.08 -2.89 -12.48
C GLY A 451 9.89 -4.22 -11.75
N ILE A 452 10.89 -4.67 -10.98
CA ILE A 452 10.87 -5.97 -10.28
C ILE A 452 10.82 -5.71 -8.77
N SER A 453 9.85 -6.33 -8.09
CA SER A 453 9.79 -6.30 -6.64
C SER A 453 10.92 -7.13 -6.04
N PRO A 454 11.87 -6.54 -5.29
CA PRO A 454 12.95 -7.30 -4.69
C PRO A 454 12.46 -8.03 -3.43
N ILE A 455 12.85 -9.29 -3.28
CA ILE A 455 12.43 -10.17 -2.18
C ILE A 455 13.66 -10.58 -1.35
N ILE A 456 13.64 -10.24 -0.07
CA ILE A 456 14.63 -10.73 0.89
C ILE A 456 14.35 -12.20 1.22
N ASN A 457 15.32 -13.07 0.93
CA ASN A 457 15.27 -14.50 1.24
C ASN A 457 16.40 -14.97 2.18
N THR A 458 17.22 -14.04 2.67
CA THR A 458 18.30 -14.26 3.65
C THR A 458 18.25 -13.16 4.72
N PRO A 459 18.72 -13.42 5.95
CA PRO A 459 18.78 -12.38 6.97
C PRO A 459 19.74 -11.26 6.53
N LEU A 460 19.32 -10.00 6.69
CA LEU A 460 20.16 -8.85 6.35
C LEU A 460 21.26 -8.69 7.40
N TYR A 461 22.52 -8.70 6.95
CA TYR A 461 23.72 -8.64 7.80
C TYR A 461 23.73 -9.65 8.96
N SER A 462 23.15 -10.83 8.73
CA SER A 462 23.02 -11.90 9.72
C SER A 462 22.29 -11.50 11.01
N SER A 463 21.40 -10.49 10.94
CA SER A 463 20.59 -10.05 12.07
C SER A 463 19.10 -10.27 11.79
N LEU A 464 18.36 -10.61 12.83
CA LEU A 464 16.90 -10.74 12.80
C LEU A 464 16.23 -9.36 12.83
N ALA A 465 15.02 -9.26 12.28
CA ALA A 465 14.26 -8.00 12.35
C ALA A 465 13.82 -7.63 13.77
N THR A 466 13.83 -8.57 14.71
CA THR A 466 13.64 -8.33 16.15
C THR A 466 14.86 -7.71 16.82
N GLU A 467 16.06 -8.01 16.34
CA GLU A 467 17.32 -7.54 16.91
C GLU A 467 17.75 -6.19 16.33
N ASN A 468 17.56 -6.00 15.02
CA ASN A 468 17.99 -4.79 14.32
C ASN A 468 17.00 -4.38 13.22
N ALA A 469 15.87 -3.80 13.63
CA ALA A 469 14.86 -3.28 12.69
C ALA A 469 15.38 -2.14 11.79
N THR A 470 16.43 -1.42 12.20
CA THR A 470 17.00 -0.30 11.44
C THR A 470 17.53 -0.73 10.08
N VAL A 471 18.24 -1.86 10.03
CA VAL A 471 18.76 -2.44 8.77
C VAL A 471 17.64 -2.76 7.78
N TYR A 472 16.52 -3.25 8.29
CA TYR A 472 15.34 -3.55 7.47
C TYR A 472 14.66 -2.29 6.96
N ARG A 473 14.65 -1.20 7.75
CA ARG A 473 14.19 0.13 7.31
C ARG A 473 15.10 0.73 6.24
N GLU A 474 16.41 0.62 6.39
CA GLU A 474 17.39 1.08 5.40
C GLU A 474 17.15 0.39 4.04
N TYR A 475 16.89 -0.91 4.05
CA TYR A 475 16.53 -1.65 2.84
C TYR A 475 15.28 -1.09 2.15
N ILE A 476 14.25 -0.67 2.90
CA ILE A 476 13.06 -0.03 2.32
C ILE A 476 13.44 1.28 1.63
N SER A 477 14.30 2.09 2.26
CA SER A 477 14.83 3.33 1.68
C SER A 477 15.60 3.06 0.37
N ASP A 478 16.36 1.97 0.30
CA ASP A 478 17.11 1.59 -0.90
C ASP A 478 16.22 1.23 -2.10
N THR A 479 14.94 0.91 -1.87
CA THR A 479 13.97 0.64 -2.95
C THR A 479 13.28 1.88 -3.51
N LEU A 480 13.55 3.08 -2.96
CA LEU A 480 13.00 4.33 -3.46
C LEU A 480 13.52 4.62 -4.88
N TRP A 481 12.60 4.70 -5.83
CA TRP A 481 12.91 4.85 -7.25
C TRP A 481 12.87 6.31 -7.74
N GLY A 482 12.22 7.21 -7.00
CA GLY A 482 12.08 8.63 -7.37
C GLY A 482 13.07 9.54 -6.64
N TRP A 483 12.71 9.96 -5.42
CA TRP A 483 13.47 10.88 -4.57
C TRP A 483 14.93 10.47 -4.37
N ALA A 484 15.82 11.47 -4.36
CA ALA A 484 17.20 11.33 -3.93
C ALA A 484 17.29 11.06 -2.42
N GLU A 485 18.48 10.75 -1.95
CA GLU A 485 18.77 10.69 -0.51
C GLU A 485 18.46 12.05 0.14
N ASP A 486 17.86 12.02 1.33
CA ASP A 486 17.40 13.20 2.09
C ASP A 486 16.37 14.10 1.38
N GLU A 487 15.69 13.59 0.34
CA GLU A 487 14.58 14.26 -0.34
C GLU A 487 13.25 13.51 -0.11
N PRO A 488 12.09 14.19 -0.08
CA PRO A 488 11.92 15.63 -0.26
C PRO A 488 12.45 16.44 0.92
N SER A 489 13.27 17.44 0.64
CA SER A 489 13.89 18.31 1.63
C SER A 489 12.90 19.34 2.17
N ASP A 490 12.96 19.60 3.48
CA ASP A 490 12.05 20.52 4.17
C ASP A 490 12.00 21.89 3.47
N SER A 491 10.79 22.37 3.19
CA SER A 491 10.49 23.73 2.73
C SER A 491 10.64 24.75 3.88
N GLY A 492 11.74 24.68 4.61
CA GLY A 492 12.03 25.53 5.76
C GLY A 492 11.91 27.01 5.38
N THR A 493 11.07 27.73 6.11
CA THR A 493 10.87 29.19 6.03
C THR A 493 12.12 29.95 6.46
N SER A 494 13.21 29.85 5.71
CA SER A 494 14.19 30.93 5.72
C SER A 494 13.64 32.03 4.83
N GLU A 495 13.46 33.24 5.38
CA GLU A 495 13.03 34.46 4.66
C GLU A 495 13.93 34.83 3.44
N VAL A 496 14.94 34.02 3.15
CA VAL A 496 16.02 34.23 2.18
C VAL A 496 15.99 33.20 1.04
N THR A 497 15.37 32.03 1.22
CA THR A 497 15.28 30.97 0.20
C THR A 497 13.81 30.80 -0.18
N GLY A 498 13.50 30.91 -1.47
CA GLY A 498 12.13 30.93 -1.96
C GLY A 498 11.35 29.63 -1.76
N SER A 499 10.18 29.61 -2.40
CA SER A 499 9.09 28.64 -2.25
C SER A 499 9.47 27.27 -2.84
N ARG A 500 10.36 26.52 -2.16
CA ARG A 500 10.82 25.17 -2.53
C ARG A 500 9.70 24.14 -2.34
N HIS A 501 8.83 24.03 -3.33
CA HIS A 501 7.63 23.17 -3.27
C HIS A 501 7.42 22.32 -4.53
N CYS A 502 8.36 22.36 -5.48
CA CYS A 502 8.20 21.71 -6.78
C CYS A 502 9.30 20.67 -7.01
N ALA A 503 8.91 19.50 -7.53
CA ALA A 503 9.84 18.42 -7.78
C ALA A 503 10.43 18.51 -9.19
N VAL A 504 11.71 18.16 -9.31
CA VAL A 504 12.41 18.00 -10.58
C VAL A 504 13.18 16.69 -10.61
N SER A 505 13.38 16.13 -11.81
CA SER A 505 14.36 15.08 -12.06
C SER A 505 15.72 15.70 -12.39
N ASN A 506 16.76 15.25 -11.69
CA ASN A 506 18.13 15.74 -11.87
C ASN A 506 19.03 14.68 -12.51
N MET A 507 19.50 14.95 -13.72
CA MET A 507 20.37 14.05 -14.49
C MET A 507 21.79 13.93 -13.93
N THR A 508 22.27 14.90 -13.14
CA THR A 508 23.54 14.77 -12.41
C THR A 508 23.49 13.63 -11.40
N ASN A 509 22.31 13.35 -10.85
CA ASN A 509 22.06 12.28 -9.88
C ASN A 509 21.24 11.14 -10.51
N ASN A 510 21.58 10.75 -11.75
CA ASN A 510 20.94 9.63 -12.45
C ASN A 510 19.41 9.74 -12.60
N GLY A 511 18.88 10.96 -12.63
CA GLY A 511 17.45 11.23 -12.76
C GLY A 511 16.65 11.18 -11.45
N ARG A 512 17.32 11.09 -10.30
CA ARG A 512 16.66 11.14 -8.98
C ARG A 512 16.00 12.50 -8.73
N TRP A 513 14.96 12.49 -7.91
CA TRP A 513 14.13 13.67 -7.70
C TRP A 513 14.64 14.51 -6.54
N GLN A 514 14.52 15.82 -6.68
CA GLN A 514 14.89 16.80 -5.67
C GLN A 514 13.86 17.93 -5.65
N VAL A 515 13.77 18.63 -4.53
CA VAL A 515 12.87 19.78 -4.38
C VAL A 515 13.58 21.07 -4.82
N VAL A 516 12.94 21.90 -5.63
CA VAL A 516 13.47 23.20 -6.09
C VAL A 516 12.42 24.30 -6.00
N ASP A 517 12.81 25.55 -6.25
CA ASP A 517 11.90 26.70 -6.25
C ASP A 517 11.01 26.65 -7.50
N CYS A 518 9.70 26.67 -7.32
CA CYS A 518 8.72 26.61 -8.40
C CYS A 518 8.84 27.76 -9.44
N THR A 519 9.62 28.80 -9.14
CA THR A 519 9.87 29.94 -10.04
C THR A 519 11.07 29.77 -10.97
N ASP A 520 11.86 28.69 -10.81
CA ASP A 520 12.96 28.35 -11.72
C ASP A 520 12.45 28.07 -13.15
N GLU A 521 13.31 28.19 -14.15
CA GLU A 521 12.97 27.91 -15.55
C GLU A 521 13.63 26.61 -16.01
N ASN A 522 12.82 25.56 -16.16
CA ASN A 522 13.27 24.22 -16.57
C ASN A 522 12.40 23.68 -17.72
N HIS A 523 12.88 22.63 -18.40
CA HIS A 523 12.08 21.87 -19.35
C HIS A 523 11.09 20.95 -18.63
N PHE A 524 9.99 20.61 -19.26
CA PHE A 524 8.92 19.79 -18.70
C PHE A 524 9.01 18.35 -19.19
N VAL A 525 8.78 17.41 -18.29
CA VAL A 525 8.55 16.01 -18.64
C VAL A 525 7.10 15.83 -19.08
N CYS A 526 6.91 15.39 -20.32
CA CYS A 526 5.62 15.07 -20.89
C CYS A 526 5.46 13.55 -20.99
N ARG A 527 4.25 13.04 -20.76
CA ARG A 527 3.89 11.65 -21.01
C ARG A 527 2.74 11.57 -22.00
N ARG A 528 2.79 10.60 -22.90
CA ARG A 528 1.69 10.35 -23.84
C ARG A 528 0.47 9.79 -23.10
N ASP A 529 -0.71 10.31 -23.40
CA ASP A 529 -1.91 10.03 -22.59
C ASP A 529 -2.38 8.56 -22.71
N ASP A 530 -2.14 7.92 -23.85
CA ASP A 530 -2.57 6.55 -24.17
C ASP A 530 -1.56 5.46 -23.78
N SER A 531 -0.41 5.83 -23.18
CA SER A 531 0.73 4.93 -23.04
C SER A 531 1.54 5.20 -21.78
N PRO A 532 1.77 4.21 -20.91
CA PRO A 532 2.46 4.43 -19.64
C PRO A 532 3.97 4.67 -19.81
N TYR A 533 4.59 4.08 -20.84
CA TYR A 533 6.06 4.05 -21.02
C TYR A 533 6.59 4.99 -22.10
N VAL A 534 5.79 5.95 -22.58
CA VAL A 534 6.23 6.92 -23.59
C VAL A 534 6.31 8.31 -22.97
N PHE A 535 7.55 8.75 -22.78
CA PHE A 535 7.89 10.07 -22.24
C PHE A 535 8.62 10.91 -23.31
N SER A 536 8.50 12.22 -23.18
CA SER A 536 9.21 13.21 -23.97
C SER A 536 9.52 14.44 -23.13
N VAL A 537 10.31 15.36 -23.66
CA VAL A 537 10.71 16.60 -22.99
C VAL A 537 10.27 17.80 -23.83
N SER A 538 9.75 18.86 -23.19
CA SER A 538 9.36 20.10 -23.86
C SER A 538 10.57 20.80 -24.50
N ASP A 539 10.36 21.49 -25.62
CA ASP A 539 11.42 22.29 -26.25
C ASP A 539 11.72 23.58 -25.49
N ASP A 540 10.69 24.23 -24.93
CA ASP A 540 10.83 25.48 -24.20
C ASP A 540 11.00 25.24 -22.69
N LYS A 541 11.77 26.13 -22.05
CA LYS A 541 11.87 26.24 -20.59
C LYS A 541 10.82 27.22 -20.08
N ASN A 542 10.22 26.91 -18.95
CA ASN A 542 9.35 27.85 -18.25
C ASN A 542 9.26 27.50 -16.76
N ARG A 543 8.48 28.30 -16.00
CA ARG A 543 8.24 28.04 -14.59
C ARG A 543 7.21 26.94 -14.40
N TYR A 544 7.19 26.34 -13.22
CA TYR A 544 6.34 25.18 -12.93
C TYR A 544 4.86 25.37 -13.29
N TYR A 545 4.33 26.56 -13.03
CA TYR A 545 2.91 26.90 -13.22
C TYR A 545 2.44 26.91 -14.69
N GLN A 546 3.37 26.87 -15.64
CA GLN A 546 3.10 26.84 -17.07
C GLN A 546 3.07 25.41 -17.63
N GLY A 547 3.22 24.39 -16.78
CA GLY A 547 3.30 22.99 -17.20
C GLY A 547 2.10 22.49 -18.01
N ASP A 548 0.88 22.97 -17.71
CA ASP A 548 -0.35 22.56 -18.41
C ASP A 548 -0.35 22.92 -19.91
N GLU A 549 0.48 23.89 -20.32
CA GLU A 549 0.60 24.35 -21.72
C GLU A 549 1.92 23.91 -22.37
N ALA A 550 2.80 23.21 -21.64
CA ALA A 550 4.16 22.92 -22.08
C ALA A 550 4.28 21.71 -23.03
N CYS A 551 3.28 20.83 -23.03
CA CYS A 551 3.30 19.58 -23.79
C CYS A 551 2.46 19.66 -25.07
N GLY A 552 2.89 18.95 -26.12
CA GLY A 552 2.19 18.93 -27.41
C GLY A 552 0.94 18.03 -27.41
N ASP A 553 0.17 18.07 -28.51
CA ASP A 553 -1.07 17.31 -28.68
C ASP A 553 -0.90 15.81 -28.39
N GLY A 554 -1.78 15.25 -27.56
CA GLY A 554 -1.76 13.83 -27.16
C GLY A 554 -0.74 13.49 -26.06
N SER A 555 -0.13 14.50 -25.44
CA SER A 555 0.74 14.36 -24.28
C SER A 555 0.42 15.42 -23.23
N SER A 556 0.71 15.12 -21.97
CA SER A 556 0.44 15.99 -20.84
C SER A 556 1.65 16.08 -19.90
N PHE A 557 1.76 17.19 -19.18
CA PHE A 557 2.79 17.36 -18.16
C PHE A 557 2.61 16.31 -17.07
N ALA A 558 3.67 15.53 -16.81
CA ALA A 558 3.53 14.27 -16.09
C ALA A 558 4.62 14.06 -15.04
N VAL A 559 4.34 13.12 -14.15
CA VAL A 559 5.28 12.50 -13.22
C VAL A 559 5.10 10.98 -13.35
N PRO A 560 6.18 10.19 -13.35
CA PRO A 560 6.08 8.74 -13.38
C PRO A 560 5.42 8.20 -12.10
N ARG A 561 4.61 7.15 -12.27
CA ARG A 561 3.75 6.55 -11.24
C ARG A 561 4.25 5.20 -10.76
N THR A 562 5.25 4.64 -11.42
CA THR A 562 5.93 3.39 -11.05
C THR A 562 7.43 3.55 -11.24
N ALA A 563 8.21 2.68 -10.58
CA ALA A 563 9.65 2.63 -10.75
C ALA A 563 10.05 2.39 -12.23
N LEU A 564 9.30 1.56 -12.95
CA LEU A 564 9.55 1.28 -14.36
C LEU A 564 9.20 2.48 -15.25
N GLU A 565 8.09 3.18 -14.98
CA GLU A 565 7.78 4.45 -15.66
C GLU A 565 8.91 5.48 -15.46
N ASN A 566 9.46 5.58 -14.24
CA ASN A 566 10.58 6.48 -13.96
C ASN A 566 11.84 6.11 -14.77
N HIS A 567 12.11 4.82 -14.97
CA HIS A 567 13.22 4.38 -15.83
C HIS A 567 13.04 4.84 -17.29
N TYR A 568 11.84 4.62 -17.86
CA TYR A 568 11.52 5.10 -19.22
C TYR A 568 11.60 6.62 -19.33
N MET A 569 11.16 7.35 -18.32
CA MET A 569 11.28 8.80 -18.26
C MET A 569 12.74 9.25 -18.27
N VAL A 570 13.58 8.69 -17.39
CA VAL A 570 15.01 9.07 -17.30
C VAL A 570 15.75 8.77 -18.60
N ASP A 571 15.42 7.67 -19.28
CA ASP A 571 16.02 7.37 -20.58
C ASP A 571 15.56 8.34 -21.68
N ALA A 572 14.27 8.69 -21.71
CA ALA A 572 13.76 9.70 -22.65
C ALA A 572 14.42 11.08 -22.44
N ILE A 573 14.65 11.48 -21.18
CA ILE A 573 15.39 12.70 -20.86
C ILE A 573 16.85 12.62 -21.36
N ARG A 574 17.51 11.47 -21.16
CA ARG A 574 18.89 11.23 -21.60
C ARG A 574 19.01 11.32 -23.13
N ASP A 575 18.09 10.69 -23.84
CA ASP A 575 18.04 10.73 -25.31
C ASP A 575 17.82 12.16 -25.81
N TRP A 576 16.88 12.89 -25.21
CA TRP A 576 16.65 14.31 -25.54
C TRP A 576 17.89 15.16 -25.27
N ALA A 577 18.52 15.03 -24.11
CA ALA A 577 19.71 15.80 -23.74
C ALA A 577 20.87 15.55 -24.70
N SER A 578 21.08 14.28 -25.10
CA SER A 578 22.11 13.93 -26.08
C SER A 578 21.86 14.56 -27.46
N SER A 579 20.60 14.73 -27.85
CA SER A 579 20.22 15.39 -29.11
C SER A 579 20.46 16.90 -29.09
N LYS A 580 20.32 17.54 -27.92
CA LYS A 580 20.48 18.99 -27.74
C LYS A 580 21.93 19.40 -27.45
N ALA A 581 22.73 18.55 -26.80
CA ALA A 581 24.16 18.78 -26.56
C ALA A 581 24.95 19.02 -27.86
N ASN A 582 24.54 18.38 -28.95
CA ASN A 582 25.11 18.61 -30.29
C ASN A 582 24.87 20.03 -30.84
N ASN A 583 23.96 20.80 -30.23
CA ASN A 583 23.63 22.18 -30.60
C ASN A 583 24.28 23.24 -29.69
N GLY A 584 25.14 22.84 -28.73
CA GLY A 584 25.94 23.76 -27.91
C GLY A 584 25.23 24.34 -26.67
N ASP A 585 24.12 23.74 -26.24
CA ASP A 585 23.40 24.11 -25.01
C ASP A 585 23.73 23.07 -23.91
N ASP A 586 24.69 23.40 -23.04
CA ASP A 586 25.35 22.47 -22.10
C ASP A 586 24.81 22.57 -20.66
N ASP A 587 23.75 23.35 -20.42
CA ASP A 587 23.39 23.81 -19.06
C ASP A 587 22.16 23.12 -18.44
N THR A 588 21.46 22.23 -19.17
CA THR A 588 20.21 21.63 -18.68
C THR A 588 20.40 20.22 -18.12
N GLN A 589 20.50 20.13 -16.80
CA GLN A 589 20.54 18.85 -16.08
C GLN A 589 19.28 18.59 -15.25
N VAL A 590 18.29 19.50 -15.27
CA VAL A 590 17.13 19.48 -14.37
C VAL A 590 15.83 19.67 -15.16
N PHE A 591 14.81 18.86 -14.84
CA PHE A 591 13.55 18.77 -15.59
C PHE A 591 12.34 18.74 -14.65
N TRP A 592 11.33 19.56 -14.91
CA TRP A 592 10.09 19.60 -14.14
C TRP A 592 9.37 18.26 -14.17
N LEU A 593 8.94 17.81 -12.98
CA LEU A 593 7.99 16.72 -12.80
C LEU A 593 6.66 17.30 -12.37
N ASN A 594 5.54 16.75 -12.83
CA ASN A 594 4.22 17.22 -12.42
C ASN A 594 3.87 16.75 -10.99
N LEU A 595 4.60 17.28 -10.00
CA LEU A 595 4.55 16.92 -8.59
C LEU A 595 4.97 18.12 -7.73
N ASN A 596 4.13 18.50 -6.77
CA ASN A 596 4.36 19.64 -5.86
C ASN A 596 3.67 19.44 -4.51
N ASP A 597 4.06 20.20 -3.48
CA ASP A 597 3.39 20.27 -2.16
C ASP A 597 2.94 21.71 -1.83
N ILE A 598 2.59 22.51 -2.85
CA ILE A 598 2.28 23.95 -2.73
C ILE A 598 1.08 24.22 -1.80
N ASP A 599 0.04 23.37 -1.84
CA ASP A 599 -1.18 23.59 -1.04
C ASP A 599 -0.97 23.31 0.45
N ILE A 600 -0.29 22.20 0.77
CA ILE A 600 0.08 21.79 2.13
C ILE A 600 1.47 21.15 2.07
N MET A 601 2.40 21.69 2.86
CA MET A 601 3.75 21.15 3.05
C MET A 601 3.70 19.64 3.35
N ASP A 602 4.61 18.89 2.72
CA ASP A 602 4.72 17.43 2.81
C ASP A 602 3.54 16.64 2.21
N CYS A 603 2.53 17.33 1.66
CA CYS A 603 1.45 16.70 0.92
C CYS A 603 1.68 16.82 -0.58
N TRP A 604 2.55 15.97 -1.09
CA TRP A 604 2.92 15.92 -2.50
C TRP A 604 1.78 15.40 -3.39
N VAL A 605 1.33 16.24 -4.30
CA VAL A 605 0.24 15.96 -5.24
C VAL A 605 0.70 16.11 -6.69
N SER A 606 0.13 15.31 -7.57
CA SER A 606 0.37 15.43 -9.01
C SER A 606 -0.63 16.38 -9.65
N GLY A 607 -0.14 17.49 -10.24
CA GLY A 607 -0.91 18.51 -10.91
C GLY A 607 -0.64 19.92 -10.37
N VAL A 608 -0.55 20.92 -11.27
CA VAL A 608 -0.16 22.30 -10.95
C VAL A 608 -1.11 22.99 -9.96
N ASN A 609 -2.42 22.78 -10.11
CA ASN A 609 -3.46 23.41 -9.29
C ASN A 609 -4.24 22.39 -8.44
N GLN A 610 -3.55 21.36 -7.95
CA GLN A 610 -4.17 20.32 -7.15
C GLN A 610 -4.10 20.62 -5.65
N THR A 611 -5.09 20.13 -4.92
CA THR A 611 -5.18 20.29 -3.47
C THR A 611 -4.85 18.99 -2.77
N CYS A 612 -4.26 19.08 -1.58
CA CYS A 612 -3.97 17.93 -0.75
C CYS A 612 -5.26 17.15 -0.40
N PRO A 613 -5.35 15.84 -0.73
CA PRO A 613 -6.54 15.04 -0.46
C PRO A 613 -6.77 14.78 1.04
N TYR A 614 -5.74 14.97 1.87
CA TYR A 614 -5.78 14.73 3.32
C TYR A 614 -6.23 15.95 4.13
N GLN A 615 -6.79 16.97 3.48
CA GLN A 615 -7.28 18.17 4.15
C GLN A 615 -8.29 17.83 5.24
N THR A 616 -7.90 18.03 6.49
CA THR A 616 -8.85 18.13 7.59
C THR A 616 -9.75 19.35 7.32
N GLY A 617 -11.07 19.21 7.51
CA GLY A 617 -12.13 20.14 7.07
C GLY A 617 -12.12 21.59 7.59
N SER A 618 -10.95 22.21 7.78
CA SER A 618 -10.76 23.61 8.15
C SER A 618 -11.26 24.59 7.09
N ARG A 619 -11.21 24.24 5.80
CA ARG A 619 -11.78 25.08 4.71
C ARG A 619 -13.31 25.07 4.73
N ASP A 620 -13.94 23.92 4.91
CA ASP A 620 -15.41 23.84 5.01
C ASP A 620 -15.92 24.46 6.31
N MET A 621 -15.28 24.19 7.45
CA MET A 621 -15.72 24.76 8.73
C MET A 621 -15.57 26.29 8.79
N LYS A 622 -14.53 26.88 8.15
CA LYS A 622 -14.45 28.35 8.00
C LYS A 622 -15.62 28.88 7.16
N ARG A 623 -15.99 28.22 6.05
CA ARG A 623 -17.11 28.68 5.20
C ARG A 623 -18.47 28.52 5.88
N THR A 624 -18.68 27.44 6.64
CA THR A 624 -19.92 27.22 7.40
C THR A 624 -20.08 28.20 8.57
N VAL A 625 -18.99 28.70 9.15
CA VAL A 625 -19.04 29.67 10.26
C VAL A 625 -19.12 31.12 9.79
N ILE A 626 -18.51 31.47 8.64
CA ILE A 626 -18.49 32.86 8.13
C ILE A 626 -19.88 33.32 7.66
N ILE A 627 -20.66 32.48 6.99
CA ILE A 627 -21.97 32.90 6.44
C ILE A 627 -22.98 33.26 7.56
N PRO A 628 -23.15 32.45 8.63
CA PRO A 628 -24.05 32.80 9.73
C PRO A 628 -23.53 33.97 10.58
N THR A 629 -22.22 34.12 10.76
CA THR A 629 -21.65 35.22 11.56
C THR A 629 -21.78 36.56 10.85
N VAL A 630 -21.53 36.64 9.54
CA VAL A 630 -21.74 37.88 8.76
C VAL A 630 -23.22 38.27 8.76
N ALA A 631 -24.13 37.31 8.56
CA ALA A 631 -25.57 37.55 8.68
C ALA A 631 -25.95 38.03 10.09
N GLY A 632 -25.40 37.41 11.14
CA GLY A 632 -25.62 37.81 12.53
C GLY A 632 -25.13 39.22 12.83
N VAL A 633 -23.95 39.60 12.35
CA VAL A 633 -23.40 40.97 12.51
C VAL A 633 -24.26 42.00 11.79
N ILE A 634 -24.73 41.71 10.58
CA ILE A 634 -25.62 42.61 9.82
C ILE A 634 -26.94 42.81 10.59
N VAL A 635 -27.57 41.72 11.07
CA VAL A 635 -28.80 41.82 11.86
C VAL A 635 -28.58 42.59 13.16
N PHE A 636 -27.44 42.39 13.83
CA PHE A 636 -27.09 43.10 15.05
C PHE A 636 -26.88 44.60 14.81
N LEU A 637 -26.20 44.97 13.71
CA LEU A 637 -26.02 46.36 13.29
C LEU A 637 -27.36 47.02 12.95
N LEU A 638 -28.25 46.32 12.23
CA LEU A 638 -29.59 46.80 11.93
C LEU A 638 -30.44 46.96 13.21
N ALA A 639 -30.30 46.06 14.19
CA ALA A 639 -30.96 46.17 15.48
C ALA A 639 -30.46 47.39 16.28
N ILE A 640 -29.15 47.63 16.32
CA ILE A 640 -28.58 48.83 16.95
C ILE A 640 -29.07 50.10 16.24
N LEU A 641 -29.10 50.10 14.90
CA LEU A 641 -29.53 51.26 14.13
C LEU A 641 -31.04 51.55 14.33
N THR A 642 -31.87 50.52 14.39
CA THR A 642 -33.31 50.69 14.70
C THR A 642 -33.55 51.15 16.13
N LEU A 643 -32.77 50.66 17.11
CA LEU A 643 -32.82 51.13 18.50
C LEU A 643 -32.37 52.58 18.63
N THR A 644 -31.28 52.99 17.99
CA THR A 644 -30.80 54.38 18.02
C THR A 644 -31.79 55.34 17.36
N VAL A 645 -32.42 54.94 16.25
CA VAL A 645 -33.50 55.72 15.60
C VAL A 645 -34.72 55.83 16.51
N LYS A 646 -35.16 54.75 17.16
CA LYS A 646 -36.28 54.80 18.12
C LYS A 646 -35.95 55.66 19.34
N CYS A 647 -34.75 55.55 19.88
CA CYS A 647 -34.29 56.40 20.99
C CYS A 647 -34.21 57.88 20.58
N ALA A 648 -33.73 58.19 19.37
CA ALA A 648 -33.69 59.54 18.83
C ALA A 648 -35.10 60.11 18.57
N ALA A 649 -36.00 59.32 18.00
CA ALA A 649 -37.39 59.71 17.77
C ALA A 649 -38.14 59.92 19.09
N ASN A 650 -37.93 59.05 20.09
CA ASN A 650 -38.52 59.23 21.42
C ASN A 650 -37.93 60.46 22.15
N ARG A 651 -36.63 60.75 21.98
CA ARG A 651 -36.00 61.98 22.48
C ARG A 651 -36.55 63.24 21.81
N GLN A 652 -36.86 63.19 20.51
CA GLN A 652 -37.54 64.29 19.82
C GLN A 652 -39.00 64.44 20.28
N ASN A 653 -39.73 63.36 20.48
CA ASN A 653 -41.12 63.39 20.96
C ASN A 653 -41.22 63.84 22.42
N THR A 654 -40.29 63.44 23.29
CA THR A 654 -40.20 63.96 24.67
C THR A 654 -39.78 65.43 24.70
N ARG A 655 -38.88 65.88 23.81
CA ARG A 655 -38.59 67.32 23.63
C ARG A 655 -39.80 68.11 23.11
N ARG A 656 -40.58 67.54 22.18
CA ARG A 656 -41.85 68.13 21.70
C ARG A 656 -42.92 68.16 22.80
N ARG A 657 -43.02 67.13 23.66
CA ARG A 657 -43.90 67.11 24.84
C ARG A 657 -43.46 68.10 25.92
N ARG A 658 -42.16 68.23 26.20
CA ARG A 658 -41.63 69.26 27.13
C ARG A 658 -41.88 70.69 26.62
N ARG A 659 -41.80 70.93 25.30
CA ARG A 659 -42.20 72.21 24.70
C ARG A 659 -43.72 72.47 24.69
N ARG A 660 -44.55 71.47 25.00
CA ARG A 660 -46.00 71.59 25.22
C ARG A 660 -46.39 71.53 26.71
N GLY A 661 -45.41 71.56 27.62
CA GLY A 661 -45.62 71.45 29.07
C GLY A 661 -45.41 72.74 29.86
N GLU A 662 -45.24 73.89 29.19
CA GLU A 662 -45.13 75.19 29.85
C GLU A 662 -45.77 76.27 28.95
N ARG A 663 -46.91 76.81 29.41
CA ARG A 663 -47.91 77.73 28.77
C ARG A 663 -48.99 77.01 27.96
N GLY A 664 -50.28 77.09 28.29
CA GLY A 664 -51.04 77.83 29.30
C GLY A 664 -52.40 77.14 29.44
N TRP A 665 -52.94 77.03 30.65
CA TRP A 665 -54.06 77.87 31.11
C TRP A 665 -55.19 77.95 30.08
N ASP A 666 -56.18 77.09 30.31
CA ASP A 666 -57.57 77.36 30.00
C ASP A 666 -57.94 78.75 30.53
N TYR A 667 -58.53 79.57 29.67
CA TYR A 667 -59.36 80.67 30.12
C TYR A 667 -60.75 80.46 29.54
N GLU A 668 -61.68 80.18 30.44
CA GLU A 668 -63.12 80.24 30.23
C GLU A 668 -63.52 81.63 29.72
N GLY A 669 -64.28 81.65 28.63
CA GLY A 669 -65.16 82.75 28.28
C GLY A 669 -66.60 82.23 28.32
N VAL A 670 -67.26 82.42 29.46
CA VAL A 670 -68.72 82.27 29.62
C VAL A 670 -69.37 83.66 29.38
N PRO A 671 -70.70 83.75 29.26
CA PRO A 671 -71.45 84.02 28.04
C PRO A 671 -71.91 85.49 27.89
N SER A 672 -72.21 85.90 26.65
CA SER A 672 -73.17 86.96 26.33
C SER A 672 -73.83 86.67 25.00
#